data_AF-A0A1C5ENS8-F1
#
_entry.id   AF-A0A1C5ENS8-F1
#
_cell.length_a   1.000
_cell.length_b   1.000
_cell.length_c   1.000
_cell.angle_alpha   90.00
_cell.angle_beta   90.00
_cell.angle_gamma   90.00
#
_symmetry.space_group_name_H-M   'P 1'
#
loop_
_entity.id
_entity.type
_entity.pdbx_description
1 polymer ?
#
loop_
_entity_poly.entity_id
_entity_poly.type
_entity_poly.pdbx_seq_one_letter_code
_entity_poly.pdbx_strand_id
1 'polypeptide(L)'
;MQRRTRHRWGPAAVLTAAFVMAVGAQGAAVALPAKAPVGDREFASSFEAGDPAPDWLNTVDTGADGTPRTSGVDGGYSTGIPGNVNDHVTEVRASGENAGAGEVKENLADGESGTKWLTFQPTGWAEFDLDKPVEVRTYALTSANDAAERDPRDWKLLGSTDGKGWKTLDTRAGETFSERFQTKSYDLQQAAEYQHFRLEVTKNNGAPDILQLADVQFATGGGGGPVPQDMLTLVDKGPTASPTAKARVGFTGTRALRYAGRHTASGRAYSYNKVFDVNVKVGGNTQLSYRIFPSMADGDRDYDATNVSLDLAFTDGTYLSDLGALDQHGFPLSPRGQGDAKSLYVNQWNDVVARIGSVAAGKTVDRILVGYDSPTGPAKFRGWIDDVSLKPVAPEKPKAHLSDYALTTRGTNSSGSFSRGNNFPATALPHGFNFWTPVTNASSLSWLYEYAHANNDANLPTIQAFSASHEPSPWMGDRQTFQVMPSAAAGTPDTGREARALAFRHENETARPYYYGVRFENGLKAEMAPTDHAAVMRFTYPGSDASVLFDNVTEQAGLTLDKEHGVVTGYSDVKSGLSTGATRLFVYGVFDKPVTDGSASGVKGYLRFAAGADHRVTLRLATSLISVDQAKDNLRQEIPGGTSFDTVKARAQRTWDKLLGKVEVQGATPDQLTTLYSSMYRLYLYPNSGYEKVDGKDRYASPFSPMQSQDTPTHTGAKIVDGTVYVNNGFWDTYRTTWPAYSFLTPSQAGAMVDGFVQQYKDGGWTSRWSSPGYADLMTGTSSDVAFADAYVKGVKFDAKAAYEAALKNATVVPPSSGVGRKGMSTSPFLGYTGTDTAEGLSWAMEGYVNDYGIAQMGARCTRRRARSTTRRSPTTSSTAPATT
;
A
#
# COMPACT_ATOMS: atom_id res chain seq x y z
N MET A 1 -27.70 62.83 -30.82
CA MET A 1 -27.14 63.98 -31.57
C MET A 1 -25.65 63.77 -31.82
N GLN A 2 -25.04 64.68 -32.59
CA GLN A 2 -23.67 64.70 -33.10
C GLN A 2 -22.51 64.06 -32.28
N ARG A 3 -21.67 63.27 -33.00
CA ARG A 3 -20.17 63.31 -33.04
C ARG A 3 -19.37 62.92 -31.76
N ARG A 4 -18.17 62.31 -31.84
CA ARG A 4 -17.32 61.91 -32.98
C ARG A 4 -16.25 60.86 -32.57
N THR A 5 -16.07 59.79 -33.37
CA THR A 5 -14.79 59.11 -33.76
C THR A 5 -13.78 58.63 -32.68
N ARG A 6 -13.04 57.51 -32.83
CA ARG A 6 -12.34 57.02 -34.05
C ARG A 6 -12.30 55.48 -34.23
N HIS A 7 -12.68 55.05 -35.44
CA HIS A 7 -12.15 53.91 -36.21
C HIS A 7 -10.67 54.16 -36.61
N ARG A 8 -9.81 53.30 -37.22
CA ARG A 8 -9.76 51.89 -37.76
C ARG A 8 -8.23 51.59 -38.01
N TRP A 9 -7.68 50.51 -38.60
CA TRP A 9 -8.16 49.27 -39.25
C TRP A 9 -7.06 48.16 -39.17
N GLY A 10 -7.14 47.10 -40.00
CA GLY A 10 -5.98 46.33 -40.50
C GLY A 10 -5.41 46.97 -41.80
N PRO A 11 -5.02 46.23 -42.86
CA PRO A 11 -5.15 44.78 -43.08
C PRO A 11 -3.93 44.08 -43.75
N ALA A 12 -4.11 42.80 -44.09
CA ALA A 12 -3.65 42.05 -45.28
C ALA A 12 -2.22 42.20 -45.88
N ALA A 13 -1.66 41.05 -46.32
CA ALA A 13 -0.39 40.95 -47.02
C ALA A 13 -0.48 41.24 -48.53
N VAL A 14 0.67 41.57 -49.14
CA VAL A 14 0.90 41.56 -50.59
C VAL A 14 2.28 40.93 -50.85
N LEU A 15 2.34 39.92 -51.73
CA LEU A 15 3.60 39.39 -52.25
C LEU A 15 4.23 40.37 -53.24
N THR A 16 5.53 40.63 -53.11
CA THR A 16 6.33 41.23 -54.19
C THR A 16 7.68 40.52 -54.27
N ALA A 17 7.94 39.82 -55.37
CA ALA A 17 9.27 39.28 -55.66
C ALA A 17 10.08 40.35 -56.41
N ALA A 18 11.31 40.61 -55.97
CA ALA A 18 12.23 41.55 -56.61
C ALA A 18 13.62 40.91 -56.73
N PHE A 19 14.04 40.67 -57.98
CA PHE A 19 15.34 40.11 -58.32
C PHE A 19 16.37 41.26 -58.40
N VAL A 20 17.41 41.27 -57.58
CA VAL A 20 18.55 42.21 -57.72
C VAL A 20 19.87 41.46 -57.60
N MET A 21 20.80 41.83 -58.48
CA MET A 21 22.04 41.15 -58.80
C MET A 21 23.00 40.96 -57.61
N ALA A 22 23.77 39.87 -57.66
CA ALA A 22 24.94 39.69 -56.82
C ALA A 22 26.05 40.67 -57.21
N VAL A 23 26.74 41.23 -56.21
CA VAL A 23 28.04 41.89 -56.37
C VAL A 23 29.05 41.09 -55.55
N GLY A 24 30.04 40.51 -56.22
CA GLY A 24 31.05 39.66 -55.58
C GLY A 24 32.11 40.49 -54.86
N ALA A 25 32.27 40.28 -53.55
CA ALA A 25 33.43 40.72 -52.78
C ALA A 25 33.90 39.57 -51.89
N GLN A 26 35.11 39.06 -52.12
CA GLN A 26 35.70 37.99 -51.31
C GLN A 26 36.23 38.55 -49.99
N GLY A 27 35.32 38.81 -49.03
CA GLY A 27 35.67 39.03 -47.64
C GLY A 27 35.79 37.69 -46.90
N ALA A 28 36.94 37.42 -46.29
CA ALA A 28 37.11 36.25 -45.43
C ALA A 28 36.24 36.40 -44.17
N ALA A 29 35.12 35.67 -44.14
CA ALA A 29 34.21 35.68 -42.99
C ALA A 29 34.87 34.96 -41.80
N VAL A 30 35.48 35.74 -40.90
CA VAL A 30 35.88 35.25 -39.58
C VAL A 30 34.62 34.77 -38.87
N ALA A 31 34.54 33.47 -38.60
CA ALA A 31 33.43 32.89 -37.87
C ALA A 31 33.38 33.53 -36.47
N LEU A 32 32.26 34.21 -36.15
CA LEU A 32 31.99 34.61 -34.78
C LEU A 32 31.95 33.34 -33.90
N PRO A 33 32.54 33.35 -32.69
CA PRO A 33 32.54 32.19 -31.82
C PRO A 33 31.09 31.76 -31.57
N ALA A 34 30.81 30.47 -31.79
CA ALA A 34 29.48 29.91 -31.57
C ALA A 34 29.04 30.24 -30.15
N LYS A 35 27.86 30.86 -30.01
CA LYS A 35 27.28 31.20 -28.71
C LYS A 35 27.15 29.89 -27.92
N ALA A 36 27.92 29.78 -26.82
CA ALA A 36 28.00 28.55 -26.03
C ALA A 36 26.59 28.01 -25.72
N PRO A 37 26.35 26.70 -25.86
CA PRO A 37 25.02 26.12 -25.71
C PRO A 37 24.43 26.51 -24.36
N VAL A 38 23.18 27.01 -24.39
CA VAL A 38 22.48 27.41 -23.18
C VAL A 38 22.02 26.13 -22.49
N GLY A 39 22.88 25.61 -21.61
CA GLY A 39 22.56 24.40 -20.83
C GLY A 39 21.19 24.49 -20.17
N ASP A 40 20.46 23.40 -20.29
CA ASP A 40 19.09 23.21 -19.84
C ASP A 40 18.96 23.36 -18.32
N ARG A 41 17.71 23.43 -17.87
CA ARG A 41 17.40 23.56 -16.43
C ARG A 41 16.91 22.26 -15.82
N GLU A 42 16.41 21.35 -16.64
CA GLU A 42 15.66 20.18 -16.22
C GLU A 42 16.01 18.99 -17.11
N PHE A 43 16.01 17.79 -16.53
CA PHE A 43 16.10 16.50 -17.20
C PHE A 43 15.18 15.51 -16.49
N ALA A 44 14.53 14.62 -17.23
CA ALA A 44 13.81 13.49 -16.67
C ALA A 44 13.82 12.29 -17.62
N SER A 45 13.83 11.06 -17.07
CA SER A 45 13.58 9.81 -17.80
C SER A 45 13.09 8.71 -16.84
N SER A 46 12.01 8.02 -17.21
CA SER A 46 11.53 6.74 -16.67
C SER A 46 11.90 5.58 -17.61
N PHE A 47 12.79 5.84 -18.58
CA PHE A 47 13.23 4.89 -19.60
C PHE A 47 12.10 4.38 -20.53
N GLU A 48 10.98 5.11 -20.59
CA GLU A 48 9.81 4.79 -21.43
C GLU A 48 10.00 5.18 -22.90
N ALA A 49 9.11 4.64 -23.76
CA ALA A 49 9.09 4.94 -25.18
C ALA A 49 8.62 6.39 -25.46
N GLY A 50 9.57 7.33 -25.44
CA GLY A 50 9.35 8.76 -25.65
C GLY A 50 10.20 9.65 -24.74
N ASP A 51 10.77 9.07 -23.67
CA ASP A 51 11.77 9.71 -22.81
C ASP A 51 13.15 9.77 -23.49
N PRO A 52 14.10 10.55 -22.95
CA PRO A 52 15.51 10.38 -23.25
C PRO A 52 15.94 8.93 -22.96
N ALA A 53 16.43 8.25 -23.99
CA ALA A 53 17.08 6.95 -23.87
C ALA A 53 18.54 7.12 -23.41
N PRO A 54 19.14 6.15 -22.69
CA PRO A 54 20.55 6.22 -22.30
C PRO A 54 21.49 6.32 -23.51
N ASP A 55 22.39 7.30 -23.48
CA ASP A 55 23.49 7.45 -24.44
C ASP A 55 24.53 6.32 -24.28
N TRP A 56 24.62 5.75 -23.07
CA TRP A 56 25.59 4.73 -22.69
C TRP A 56 24.93 3.54 -21.98
N LEU A 57 25.36 2.34 -22.36
CA LEU A 57 24.95 1.07 -21.75
C LEU A 57 26.20 0.29 -21.36
N ASN A 58 26.20 -0.39 -20.21
CA ASN A 58 27.30 -1.22 -19.71
C ASN A 58 28.71 -0.56 -19.83
N THR A 59 28.82 0.76 -19.62
CA THR A 59 30.05 1.53 -19.90
C THR A 59 30.52 2.29 -18.66
N VAL A 60 31.75 2.03 -18.23
CA VAL A 60 32.40 2.74 -17.10
C VAL A 60 32.69 4.22 -17.43
N ASP A 61 32.49 5.08 -16.45
CA ASP A 61 32.81 6.50 -16.46
C ASP A 61 34.33 6.72 -16.36
N THR A 62 34.85 7.78 -16.98
CA THR A 62 36.29 8.09 -17.01
C THR A 62 36.57 9.35 -16.19
N GLY A 63 37.56 9.26 -15.29
CA GLY A 63 38.05 10.37 -14.48
C GLY A 63 38.73 11.46 -15.31
N ALA A 64 38.89 12.64 -14.73
CA ALA A 64 39.53 13.79 -15.38
C ALA A 64 41.03 13.56 -15.71
N ASP A 65 41.64 12.51 -15.16
CA ASP A 65 43.00 12.04 -15.44
C ASP A 65 43.06 10.96 -16.55
N GLY A 66 41.91 10.55 -17.09
CA GLY A 66 41.79 9.47 -18.09
C GLY A 66 41.67 8.06 -17.50
N THR A 67 41.57 7.90 -16.18
CA THR A 67 41.41 6.57 -15.56
C THR A 67 39.95 6.09 -15.55
N PRO A 68 39.66 4.81 -15.86
CA PRO A 68 38.33 4.23 -15.67
C PRO A 68 37.95 4.21 -14.18
N ARG A 69 36.74 4.68 -13.82
CA ARG A 69 36.22 4.67 -12.44
C ARG A 69 35.67 3.30 -12.03
N THR A 70 36.48 2.25 -12.19
CA THR A 70 36.18 0.88 -11.75
C THR A 70 37.40 0.20 -11.13
N SER A 71 37.17 -0.66 -10.14
CA SER A 71 38.17 -1.53 -9.54
C SER A 71 37.50 -2.70 -8.81
N GLY A 72 37.88 -3.94 -9.13
CA GLY A 72 37.38 -5.14 -8.44
C GLY A 72 35.91 -5.50 -8.74
N VAL A 73 35.30 -4.87 -9.74
CA VAL A 73 33.94 -5.18 -10.23
C VAL A 73 34.03 -5.75 -11.64
N ASP A 74 33.15 -6.70 -11.97
CA ASP A 74 32.86 -7.09 -13.36
C ASP A 74 31.34 -7.23 -13.61
N GLY A 75 30.94 -7.31 -14.88
CA GLY A 75 29.57 -7.52 -15.33
C GLY A 75 29.18 -9.00 -15.46
N GLY A 76 29.91 -9.92 -14.82
CA GLY A 76 29.66 -11.37 -14.84
C GLY A 76 28.44 -11.81 -14.04
N TYR A 77 27.40 -10.98 -13.96
CA TYR A 77 26.17 -11.29 -13.25
C TYR A 77 25.30 -12.24 -14.07
N SER A 78 25.42 -13.54 -13.80
CA SER A 78 24.36 -14.51 -14.09
C SER A 78 23.67 -14.95 -12.80
N THR A 79 22.35 -14.96 -12.80
CA THR A 79 21.55 -15.86 -11.96
C THR A 79 21.61 -17.27 -12.55
N GLY A 80 21.42 -18.30 -11.72
CA GLY A 80 21.32 -19.68 -12.21
C GLY A 80 22.60 -20.27 -12.83
N ILE A 81 22.41 -21.24 -13.70
CA ILE A 81 23.45 -22.10 -14.29
C ILE A 81 24.43 -21.37 -15.23
N PRO A 82 25.64 -21.92 -15.48
CA PRO A 82 26.60 -21.34 -16.40
C PRO A 82 26.04 -21.16 -17.82
N GLY A 83 26.11 -19.93 -18.34
CA GLY A 83 25.55 -19.59 -19.66
C GLY A 83 24.03 -19.44 -19.70
N ASN A 84 23.37 -19.21 -18.55
CA ASN A 84 21.93 -18.92 -18.47
C ASN A 84 21.52 -17.75 -19.39
N VAL A 85 20.42 -17.92 -20.12
CA VAL A 85 19.86 -16.95 -21.08
C VAL A 85 18.46 -16.46 -20.70
N ASN A 86 17.98 -16.72 -19.48
CA ASN A 86 16.66 -16.28 -19.00
C ASN A 86 16.46 -14.75 -19.05
N ASP A 87 17.53 -13.95 -19.04
CA ASP A 87 17.49 -12.50 -19.31
C ASP A 87 16.87 -12.15 -20.67
N HIS A 88 16.79 -13.10 -21.61
CA HIS A 88 16.10 -12.94 -22.91
C HIS A 88 14.62 -13.35 -22.89
N VAL A 89 14.07 -13.92 -21.80
CA VAL A 89 12.67 -14.35 -21.72
C VAL A 89 11.74 -13.12 -21.61
N THR A 90 10.92 -12.93 -22.64
CA THR A 90 10.04 -11.78 -22.80
C THR A 90 8.61 -12.02 -22.33
N GLU A 91 8.11 -13.25 -22.44
CA GLU A 91 6.77 -13.67 -22.03
C GLU A 91 6.81 -15.12 -21.49
N VAL A 92 5.97 -15.42 -20.50
CA VAL A 92 5.74 -16.79 -20.00
C VAL A 92 4.23 -17.08 -20.05
N ARG A 93 3.84 -18.21 -20.65
CA ARG A 93 2.45 -18.71 -20.67
C ARG A 93 2.39 -20.07 -19.98
N ALA A 94 1.27 -20.44 -19.36
CA ALA A 94 1.13 -21.74 -18.70
C ALA A 94 -0.28 -22.32 -18.80
N SER A 95 -0.41 -23.61 -18.51
CA SER A 95 -1.69 -24.36 -18.51
C SER A 95 -2.68 -23.98 -17.42
N GLY A 96 -2.28 -23.13 -16.47
CA GLY A 96 -3.04 -22.70 -15.29
C GLY A 96 -2.07 -22.25 -14.18
N GLU A 97 -2.53 -21.48 -13.20
CA GLU A 97 -1.69 -20.95 -12.11
C GLU A 97 -2.51 -20.59 -10.86
N ASN A 98 -1.87 -20.53 -9.69
CA ASN A 98 -2.49 -20.11 -8.43
C ASN A 98 -2.20 -18.62 -8.14
N ALA A 99 -2.70 -17.75 -9.02
CA ALA A 99 -2.51 -16.30 -8.93
C ALA A 99 -3.00 -15.68 -7.60
N GLY A 100 -4.02 -16.28 -6.96
CA GLY A 100 -4.54 -15.83 -5.66
C GLY A 100 -3.54 -15.97 -4.49
N ALA A 101 -2.46 -16.74 -4.66
CA ALA A 101 -1.36 -16.86 -3.70
C ALA A 101 -0.04 -16.23 -4.21
N GLY A 102 -0.03 -15.62 -5.41
CA GLY A 102 1.19 -15.17 -6.08
C GLY A 102 2.03 -16.31 -6.69
N GLU A 103 1.49 -17.54 -6.76
CA GLU A 103 2.20 -18.73 -7.26
C GLU A 103 2.05 -18.86 -8.79
N VAL A 104 2.48 -17.79 -9.49
CA VAL A 104 2.25 -17.53 -10.92
C VAL A 104 3.33 -18.09 -11.85
N LYS A 105 3.00 -18.25 -13.14
CA LYS A 105 3.91 -18.73 -14.19
C LYS A 105 5.16 -17.84 -14.37
N GLU A 106 5.07 -16.53 -14.11
CA GLU A 106 6.20 -15.60 -14.21
C GLU A 106 7.36 -15.94 -13.27
N ASN A 107 7.09 -16.69 -12.20
CA ASN A 107 8.09 -17.15 -11.24
C ASN A 107 9.04 -18.19 -11.89
N LEU A 108 8.57 -18.95 -12.90
CA LEU A 108 9.38 -19.95 -13.63
C LEU A 108 10.57 -19.35 -14.43
N ALA A 109 10.73 -18.04 -14.45
CA ALA A 109 11.85 -17.37 -15.10
C ALA A 109 12.23 -16.06 -14.38
N ASP A 110 12.01 -15.94 -13.07
CA ASP A 110 12.46 -14.77 -12.28
C ASP A 110 13.91 -14.93 -11.76
N GLY A 111 14.43 -16.16 -11.80
CA GLY A 111 15.76 -16.56 -11.32
C GLY A 111 15.86 -16.71 -9.81
N GLU A 112 14.73 -16.83 -9.10
CA GLU A 112 14.62 -17.00 -7.67
C GLU A 112 14.11 -18.42 -7.33
N SER A 113 14.58 -18.97 -6.22
CA SER A 113 14.19 -20.29 -5.71
C SER A 113 13.07 -20.23 -4.68
N GLY A 114 12.93 -19.10 -3.96
CA GLY A 114 11.90 -18.89 -2.95
C GLY A 114 10.48 -18.73 -3.51
N THR A 115 10.36 -18.25 -4.74
CA THR A 115 9.11 -18.16 -5.51
C THR A 115 8.74 -19.51 -6.15
N LYS A 116 7.51 -19.65 -6.66
CA LYS A 116 7.12 -20.83 -7.45
C LYS A 116 5.90 -20.59 -8.32
N TRP A 117 5.79 -21.33 -9.41
CA TRP A 117 4.52 -21.59 -10.08
C TRP A 117 3.83 -22.79 -9.43
N LEU A 118 2.51 -22.71 -9.26
CA LEU A 118 1.67 -23.83 -8.82
C LEU A 118 0.40 -23.88 -9.67
N THR A 119 -0.01 -25.08 -10.07
CA THR A 119 -1.29 -25.31 -10.74
C THR A 119 -2.07 -26.44 -10.08
N PHE A 120 -3.39 -26.27 -9.97
CA PHE A 120 -4.32 -27.28 -9.42
C PHE A 120 -4.66 -28.36 -10.46
N GLN A 121 -3.63 -28.95 -11.06
CA GLN A 121 -3.65 -30.17 -11.87
C GLN A 121 -2.35 -30.96 -11.58
N PRO A 122 -2.34 -32.31 -11.64
CA PRO A 122 -1.13 -33.12 -11.40
C PRO A 122 -0.12 -33.09 -12.56
N THR A 123 -0.47 -32.40 -13.65
CA THR A 123 0.32 -32.21 -14.88
C THR A 123 0.09 -30.81 -15.41
N GLY A 124 0.97 -30.32 -16.28
CA GLY A 124 0.86 -28.98 -16.83
C GLY A 124 1.95 -28.65 -17.83
N TRP A 125 1.85 -27.48 -18.45
CA TRP A 125 2.88 -26.96 -19.34
C TRP A 125 3.17 -25.48 -19.06
N ALA A 126 4.39 -25.07 -19.38
CA ALA A 126 4.84 -23.69 -19.40
C ALA A 126 5.59 -23.40 -20.71
N GLU A 127 5.32 -22.25 -21.33
CA GLU A 127 5.98 -21.74 -22.53
C GLU A 127 6.78 -20.48 -22.19
N PHE A 128 7.90 -20.30 -22.88
CA PHE A 128 8.84 -19.20 -22.70
C PHE A 128 9.20 -18.64 -24.08
N ASP A 129 8.85 -17.37 -24.32
CA ASP A 129 9.14 -16.68 -25.59
C ASP A 129 10.33 -15.72 -25.39
N LEU A 130 11.41 -15.91 -26.15
CA LEU A 130 12.62 -15.10 -26.05
C LEU A 130 12.60 -13.90 -27.02
N ASP A 131 13.43 -12.89 -26.75
CA ASP A 131 13.58 -11.69 -27.60
C ASP A 131 14.09 -12.00 -29.03
N LYS A 132 14.77 -13.14 -29.19
CA LYS A 132 15.35 -13.67 -30.43
C LYS A 132 15.53 -15.20 -30.33
N PRO A 133 15.85 -15.91 -31.42
CA PRO A 133 16.33 -17.29 -31.34
C PRO A 133 17.64 -17.40 -30.55
N VAL A 134 17.75 -18.38 -29.65
CA VAL A 134 18.97 -18.63 -28.86
C VAL A 134 19.32 -20.12 -28.87
N GLU A 135 20.60 -20.44 -29.07
CA GLU A 135 21.13 -21.81 -29.01
C GLU A 135 21.20 -22.30 -27.56
N VAL A 136 20.26 -23.15 -27.16
CA VAL A 136 20.25 -23.82 -25.85
C VAL A 136 20.94 -25.18 -25.94
N ARG A 137 21.77 -25.52 -24.94
CA ARG A 137 22.44 -26.82 -24.78
C ARG A 137 22.14 -27.50 -23.44
N THR A 138 21.85 -26.72 -22.42
CA THR A 138 21.52 -27.19 -21.08
C THR A 138 20.26 -26.47 -20.62
N TYR A 139 19.37 -27.14 -19.90
CA TYR A 139 18.32 -26.49 -19.13
C TYR A 139 18.38 -26.96 -17.67
N ALA A 140 17.76 -26.23 -16.75
CA ALA A 140 17.63 -26.66 -15.37
C ALA A 140 16.22 -26.40 -14.82
N LEU A 141 15.81 -27.23 -13.87
CA LEU A 141 14.56 -27.12 -13.12
C LEU A 141 14.90 -27.01 -11.63
N THR A 142 14.22 -26.13 -10.88
CA THR A 142 14.44 -25.94 -9.43
C THR A 142 13.22 -26.38 -8.61
N SER A 143 13.39 -27.28 -7.63
CA SER A 143 12.28 -27.70 -6.75
C SER A 143 11.76 -26.55 -5.87
N ALA A 144 10.46 -26.56 -5.60
CA ALA A 144 9.78 -25.51 -4.84
C ALA A 144 10.03 -25.58 -3.31
N ASN A 145 9.26 -24.84 -2.52
CA ASN A 145 9.47 -24.64 -1.08
C ASN A 145 8.84 -25.71 -0.14
N ASP A 146 7.57 -26.09 -0.33
CA ASP A 146 6.77 -26.80 0.68
C ASP A 146 6.68 -28.35 0.57
N ALA A 147 6.25 -28.87 -0.59
CA ALA A 147 5.87 -30.28 -0.79
C ALA A 147 6.59 -30.96 -1.98
N ALA A 148 7.27 -32.08 -1.74
CA ALA A 148 8.13 -32.76 -2.73
C ALA A 148 7.38 -33.74 -3.66
N GLU A 149 6.16 -34.14 -3.30
CA GLU A 149 5.26 -34.97 -4.10
C GLU A 149 4.61 -34.20 -5.27
N ARG A 150 4.69 -32.86 -5.24
CA ARG A 150 4.13 -31.96 -6.28
C ARG A 150 5.15 -31.56 -7.34
N ASP A 151 6.44 -31.81 -7.12
CA ASP A 151 7.51 -31.44 -8.07
C ASP A 151 7.46 -32.31 -9.35
N PRO A 152 8.03 -31.87 -10.50
CA PRO A 152 8.03 -32.66 -11.74
C PRO A 152 8.83 -33.95 -11.62
N ARG A 153 8.39 -34.99 -12.34
CA ARG A 153 9.03 -36.32 -12.36
C ARG A 153 9.22 -36.91 -13.76
N ASP A 154 8.21 -36.76 -14.62
CA ASP A 154 8.29 -37.11 -16.04
C ASP A 154 7.89 -35.87 -16.87
N TRP A 155 8.70 -35.46 -17.83
CA TRP A 155 8.42 -34.29 -18.69
C TRP A 155 9.10 -34.37 -20.06
N LYS A 156 8.66 -33.51 -20.98
CA LYS A 156 9.36 -33.18 -22.23
C LYS A 156 9.80 -31.73 -22.23
N LEU A 157 10.93 -31.44 -22.86
CA LEU A 157 11.24 -30.08 -23.32
C LEU A 157 11.03 -30.04 -24.84
N LEU A 158 10.37 -28.98 -25.32
CA LEU A 158 10.11 -28.73 -26.73
C LEU A 158 10.61 -27.35 -27.15
N GLY A 159 10.97 -27.18 -28.42
CA GLY A 159 11.33 -25.91 -29.04
C GLY A 159 10.47 -25.62 -30.27
N SER A 160 10.25 -24.34 -30.57
CA SER A 160 9.50 -23.87 -31.74
C SER A 160 10.06 -22.56 -32.30
N THR A 161 9.87 -22.34 -33.60
CA THR A 161 10.23 -21.12 -34.33
C THR A 161 9.04 -20.19 -34.57
N ASP A 162 7.82 -20.61 -34.21
CA ASP A 162 6.57 -19.86 -34.49
C ASP A 162 5.48 -20.00 -33.40
N GLY A 163 5.83 -20.62 -32.26
CA GLY A 163 4.93 -20.94 -31.15
C GLY A 163 3.90 -22.04 -31.43
N LYS A 164 3.91 -22.67 -32.62
CA LYS A 164 2.85 -23.58 -33.08
C LYS A 164 3.40 -24.94 -33.51
N GLY A 165 4.47 -24.95 -34.30
CA GLY A 165 5.21 -26.15 -34.67
C GLY A 165 6.23 -26.50 -33.60
N TRP A 166 5.89 -27.44 -32.71
CA TRP A 166 6.73 -27.84 -31.58
C TRP A 166 7.53 -29.13 -31.88
N LYS A 167 8.84 -29.08 -31.66
CA LYS A 167 9.76 -30.22 -31.77
C LYS A 167 10.28 -30.60 -30.39
N THR A 168 10.16 -31.86 -30.00
CA THR A 168 10.79 -32.38 -28.76
C THR A 168 12.31 -32.25 -28.84
N LEU A 169 12.92 -31.68 -27.80
CA LEU A 169 14.36 -31.51 -27.62
C LEU A 169 14.92 -32.52 -26.61
N ASP A 170 14.14 -32.83 -25.58
CA ASP A 170 14.49 -33.78 -24.52
C ASP A 170 13.24 -34.44 -23.92
N THR A 171 13.43 -35.57 -23.24
CA THR A 171 12.37 -36.26 -22.49
C THR A 171 12.98 -36.97 -21.28
N ARG A 172 12.50 -36.64 -20.09
CA ARG A 172 12.94 -37.21 -18.80
C ARG A 172 11.80 -37.97 -18.15
N ALA A 173 12.15 -39.01 -17.38
CA ALA A 173 11.21 -39.82 -16.64
C ALA A 173 11.87 -40.43 -15.39
N GLY A 174 11.11 -40.54 -14.31
CA GLY A 174 11.59 -41.07 -13.02
C GLY A 174 12.49 -40.12 -12.24
N GLU A 175 12.58 -38.84 -12.63
CA GLU A 175 13.39 -37.84 -11.96
C GLU A 175 12.83 -37.49 -10.57
N THR A 176 13.72 -37.17 -9.64
CA THR A 176 13.36 -36.71 -8.28
C THR A 176 14.31 -35.62 -7.82
N PHE A 177 13.81 -34.77 -6.92
CA PHE A 177 14.61 -33.81 -6.16
C PHE A 177 14.82 -34.36 -4.74
N SER A 178 16.05 -34.36 -4.25
CA SER A 178 16.38 -34.87 -2.91
C SER A 178 16.16 -33.84 -1.80
N GLU A 179 16.14 -32.56 -2.18
CA GLU A 179 16.05 -31.39 -1.31
C GLU A 179 15.09 -30.37 -1.94
N ARG A 180 14.65 -29.38 -1.15
CA ARG A 180 13.85 -28.25 -1.63
C ARG A 180 14.79 -27.12 -2.07
N PHE A 181 14.35 -26.26 -2.98
CA PHE A 181 15.21 -25.27 -3.66
C PHE A 181 16.34 -25.89 -4.49
N GLN A 182 16.26 -27.18 -4.82
CA GLN A 182 17.30 -27.91 -5.54
C GLN A 182 17.17 -27.69 -7.05
N THR A 183 18.09 -26.91 -7.62
CA THR A 183 18.29 -26.83 -9.07
C THR A 183 18.97 -28.10 -9.60
N LYS A 184 18.36 -28.76 -10.58
CA LYS A 184 18.96 -29.88 -11.33
C LYS A 184 19.12 -29.52 -12.79
N SER A 185 20.32 -29.72 -13.33
CA SER A 185 20.68 -29.42 -14.73
C SER A 185 20.59 -30.65 -15.63
N TYR A 186 20.21 -30.42 -16.88
CA TYR A 186 19.91 -31.43 -17.89
C TYR A 186 20.49 -30.99 -19.25
N ASP A 187 21.53 -31.67 -19.70
CA ASP A 187 22.12 -31.43 -21.02
C ASP A 187 21.26 -32.07 -22.13
N LEU A 188 21.11 -31.32 -23.23
CA LEU A 188 20.46 -31.76 -24.47
C LEU A 188 21.43 -32.58 -25.32
N GLN A 189 20.92 -33.60 -26.02
CA GLN A 189 21.75 -34.44 -26.90
C GLN A 189 22.34 -33.68 -28.10
N GLN A 190 21.69 -32.59 -28.50
CA GLN A 190 22.13 -31.67 -29.54
C GLN A 190 21.73 -30.25 -29.13
N ALA A 191 22.51 -29.26 -29.57
CA ALA A 191 22.17 -27.86 -29.39
C ALA A 191 20.88 -27.50 -30.14
N ALA A 192 20.07 -26.63 -29.55
CA ALA A 192 18.71 -26.32 -30.02
C ALA A 192 18.51 -24.81 -30.10
N GLU A 193 18.60 -24.25 -31.30
CA GLU A 193 18.34 -22.84 -31.57
C GLU A 193 16.84 -22.61 -31.83
N TYR A 194 16.15 -21.98 -30.88
CA TYR A 194 14.73 -21.66 -30.95
C TYR A 194 14.43 -20.33 -30.26
N GLN A 195 13.32 -19.68 -30.63
CA GLN A 195 12.82 -18.48 -29.95
C GLN A 195 11.73 -18.84 -28.91
N HIS A 196 11.04 -19.96 -29.08
CA HIS A 196 10.00 -20.42 -28.18
C HIS A 196 10.40 -21.77 -27.58
N PHE A 197 10.32 -21.90 -26.25
CA PHE A 197 10.53 -23.17 -25.55
C PHE A 197 9.27 -23.55 -24.76
N ARG A 198 8.97 -24.85 -24.63
CA ARG A 198 7.88 -25.36 -23.81
C ARG A 198 8.35 -26.52 -22.93
N LEU A 199 8.16 -26.38 -21.63
CA LEU A 199 8.24 -27.49 -20.68
C LEU A 199 6.84 -28.13 -20.58
N GLU A 200 6.74 -29.43 -20.84
CA GLU A 200 5.50 -30.21 -20.75
C GLU A 200 5.67 -31.28 -19.66
N VAL A 201 5.18 -31.00 -18.45
CA VAL A 201 5.24 -31.95 -17.32
C VAL A 201 4.11 -32.97 -17.45
N THR A 202 4.48 -34.16 -17.91
CA THR A 202 3.57 -35.30 -18.10
C THR A 202 3.27 -36.06 -16.81
N LYS A 203 4.04 -35.82 -15.73
CA LYS A 203 3.80 -36.42 -14.41
C LYS A 203 4.55 -35.67 -13.30
N ASN A 204 3.89 -35.43 -12.17
CA ASN A 204 4.52 -35.00 -10.91
C ASN A 204 5.06 -36.20 -10.09
N ASN A 205 5.58 -35.93 -8.90
CA ASN A 205 6.18 -36.93 -8.03
C ASN A 205 5.18 -37.69 -7.10
N GLY A 206 3.87 -37.50 -7.24
CA GLY A 206 2.86 -38.30 -6.53
C GLY A 206 1.60 -37.57 -6.04
N ALA A 207 1.52 -36.23 -6.10
CA ALA A 207 0.30 -35.51 -5.73
C ALA A 207 -0.84 -35.81 -6.72
N PRO A 208 -2.10 -36.00 -6.27
CA PRO A 208 -3.20 -36.39 -7.15
C PRO A 208 -3.75 -35.24 -8.01
N ASP A 209 -3.53 -33.99 -7.59
CA ASP A 209 -4.28 -32.82 -8.03
C ASP A 209 -3.44 -31.53 -8.16
N ILE A 210 -2.14 -31.53 -7.82
CA ILE A 210 -1.29 -30.33 -7.83
C ILE A 210 0.08 -30.61 -8.46
N LEU A 211 0.57 -29.66 -9.26
CA LEU A 211 1.93 -29.56 -9.79
C LEU A 211 2.51 -28.21 -9.37
N GLN A 212 3.80 -28.20 -9.00
CA GLN A 212 4.54 -26.96 -8.74
C GLN A 212 5.99 -27.05 -9.21
N LEU A 213 6.63 -25.90 -9.43
CA LEU A 213 8.05 -25.77 -9.75
C LEU A 213 8.51 -24.35 -9.40
N ALA A 214 9.74 -24.16 -8.91
CA ALA A 214 10.27 -22.82 -8.65
C ALA A 214 10.63 -22.09 -9.96
N ASP A 215 11.66 -22.58 -10.65
CA ASP A 215 12.33 -21.90 -11.76
C ASP A 215 12.70 -22.88 -12.90
N VAL A 216 12.74 -22.36 -14.13
CA VAL A 216 13.14 -23.05 -15.38
C VAL A 216 14.20 -22.21 -16.08
N GLN A 217 15.44 -22.70 -16.10
CA GLN A 217 16.57 -21.98 -16.69
C GLN A 217 16.97 -22.61 -18.02
N PHE A 218 17.20 -21.78 -19.04
CA PHE A 218 17.80 -22.20 -20.31
C PHE A 218 19.23 -21.69 -20.39
N ALA A 219 20.17 -22.46 -20.97
CA ALA A 219 21.56 -22.04 -21.08
C ALA A 219 22.25 -22.54 -22.35
N THR A 220 23.24 -21.78 -22.82
CA THR A 220 24.12 -22.16 -23.94
C THR A 220 25.05 -23.32 -23.61
N GLY A 221 25.14 -23.71 -22.33
CA GLY A 221 26.07 -24.71 -21.82
C GLY A 221 27.52 -24.22 -21.77
N GLY A 222 28.33 -24.87 -20.94
CA GLY A 222 29.75 -24.54 -20.76
C GLY A 222 30.00 -23.20 -20.07
N GLY A 223 31.24 -22.71 -20.16
CA GLY A 223 31.73 -21.55 -19.42
C GLY A 223 31.33 -20.20 -20.00
N GLY A 224 30.03 -19.88 -20.02
CA GLY A 224 29.45 -18.52 -19.99
C GLY A 224 29.85 -17.45 -21.03
N GLY A 225 30.73 -17.76 -21.99
CA GLY A 225 31.42 -16.74 -22.78
C GLY A 225 32.48 -15.97 -21.97
N PRO A 226 33.14 -14.96 -22.56
CA PRO A 226 33.96 -14.03 -21.79
C PRO A 226 33.05 -13.23 -20.85
N VAL A 227 33.39 -13.22 -19.56
CA VAL A 227 32.74 -12.38 -18.56
C VAL A 227 32.78 -10.90 -19.02
N PRO A 228 31.64 -10.18 -19.06
CA PRO A 228 31.62 -8.75 -19.34
C PRO A 228 32.51 -8.00 -18.34
N GLN A 229 33.43 -7.17 -18.85
CA GLN A 229 34.46 -6.53 -18.01
C GLN A 229 33.88 -5.41 -17.13
N ASP A 230 32.95 -4.64 -17.67
CA ASP A 230 32.29 -3.52 -16.99
C ASP A 230 31.01 -3.97 -16.30
N MET A 231 30.63 -3.30 -15.21
CA MET A 231 29.31 -3.45 -14.58
C MET A 231 28.19 -3.30 -15.62
N LEU A 232 27.13 -4.09 -15.51
CA LEU A 232 25.98 -3.99 -16.41
C LEU A 232 25.11 -2.79 -16.00
N THR A 233 24.73 -1.97 -16.97
CA THR A 233 23.69 -0.93 -16.87
C THR A 233 22.91 -0.86 -18.18
N LEU A 234 21.66 -1.33 -18.18
CA LEU A 234 20.82 -1.37 -19.38
C LEU A 234 19.33 -1.19 -19.09
N VAL A 235 18.56 -0.71 -20.08
CA VAL A 235 17.09 -0.61 -19.96
C VAL A 235 16.48 -2.01 -20.02
N ASP A 236 15.58 -2.27 -19.08
CA ASP A 236 14.96 -3.56 -18.77
C ASP A 236 13.44 -3.36 -18.63
N LYS A 237 12.69 -4.44 -18.44
CA LYS A 237 11.28 -4.37 -18.00
C LYS A 237 11.17 -4.00 -16.51
N GLY A 238 12.18 -4.27 -15.69
CA GLY A 238 12.17 -3.99 -14.25
C GLY A 238 12.26 -5.25 -13.39
N PRO A 239 12.09 -5.15 -12.05
CA PRO A 239 12.28 -6.26 -11.12
C PRO A 239 11.46 -7.49 -11.48
N THR A 240 12.10 -8.67 -11.52
CA THR A 240 11.45 -9.92 -11.92
C THR A 240 10.36 -10.38 -10.94
N ALA A 241 10.48 -10.00 -9.66
CA ALA A 241 9.46 -10.12 -8.63
C ALA A 241 9.55 -8.93 -7.65
N SER A 242 8.44 -8.61 -6.97
CA SER A 242 8.42 -7.68 -5.83
C SER A 242 7.24 -8.00 -4.90
N PRO A 243 7.45 -8.07 -3.57
CA PRO A 243 6.35 -8.29 -2.63
C PRO A 243 5.27 -7.20 -2.60
N THR A 244 5.48 -5.99 -3.14
CA THR A 244 4.52 -4.87 -3.00
C THR A 244 4.29 -4.03 -4.25
N ALA A 245 4.93 -4.37 -5.38
CA ALA A 245 4.75 -3.72 -6.67
C ALA A 245 4.58 -4.79 -7.76
N LYS A 246 3.89 -4.46 -8.86
CA LYS A 246 3.74 -5.37 -10.00
C LYS A 246 5.12 -5.81 -10.51
N ALA A 247 5.26 -7.09 -10.84
CA ALA A 247 6.48 -7.66 -11.38
C ALA A 247 6.69 -7.25 -12.86
N ARG A 248 7.96 -7.23 -13.30
CA ARG A 248 8.39 -6.98 -14.69
C ARG A 248 7.85 -5.66 -15.27
N VAL A 249 7.78 -4.62 -14.43
CA VAL A 249 7.51 -3.21 -14.77
C VAL A 249 8.40 -2.28 -13.94
N GLY A 250 8.41 -0.98 -14.27
CA GLY A 250 9.06 0.07 -13.47
C GLY A 250 8.32 0.38 -12.17
N PHE A 251 8.64 1.51 -11.55
CA PHE A 251 7.85 2.06 -10.45
C PHE A 251 6.63 2.85 -10.96
N THR A 252 6.80 3.69 -11.99
CA THR A 252 5.67 4.37 -12.67
C THR A 252 5.46 3.89 -14.11
N GLY A 253 6.53 3.47 -14.78
CA GLY A 253 6.51 2.97 -16.16
C GLY A 253 6.40 1.45 -16.30
N THR A 254 6.56 0.97 -17.53
CA THR A 254 6.77 -0.43 -17.92
C THR A 254 8.26 -0.80 -18.03
N ARG A 255 9.16 0.15 -17.80
CA ARG A 255 10.61 0.05 -17.93
C ARG A 255 11.35 0.54 -16.68
N ALA A 256 12.60 0.13 -16.57
CA ALA A 256 13.57 0.65 -15.61
C ALA A 256 14.99 0.38 -16.09
N LEU A 257 15.98 1.13 -15.61
CA LEU A 257 17.39 0.83 -15.82
C LEU A 257 17.86 -0.24 -14.83
N ARG A 258 18.15 -1.46 -15.30
CA ARG A 258 18.83 -2.47 -14.49
C ARG A 258 20.29 -2.10 -14.30
N TYR A 259 20.81 -2.25 -13.08
CA TYR A 259 22.23 -2.33 -12.78
C TYR A 259 22.56 -3.73 -12.24
N ALA A 260 23.70 -4.31 -12.62
CA ALA A 260 24.13 -5.61 -12.09
C ALA A 260 25.64 -5.86 -12.23
N GLY A 261 26.23 -6.65 -11.33
CA GLY A 261 27.64 -7.01 -11.40
C GLY A 261 28.10 -7.96 -10.31
N ARG A 262 29.39 -8.30 -10.34
CA ARG A 262 30.09 -9.05 -9.29
C ARG A 262 31.17 -8.21 -8.67
N HIS A 263 31.18 -8.14 -7.35
CA HIS A 263 32.35 -7.74 -6.58
C HIS A 263 33.29 -8.95 -6.52
N THR A 264 34.45 -8.88 -7.17
CA THR A 264 35.41 -9.99 -7.28
C THR A 264 36.57 -9.91 -6.29
N ALA A 265 36.89 -8.71 -5.79
CA ALA A 265 37.81 -8.51 -4.69
C ALA A 265 37.22 -8.97 -3.33
N SER A 266 38.08 -9.14 -2.33
CA SER A 266 37.66 -9.36 -0.93
C SER A 266 37.66 -8.10 -0.06
N GLY A 267 38.31 -7.04 -0.53
CA GLY A 267 38.35 -5.71 0.11
C GLY A 267 37.28 -4.79 -0.47
N ARG A 268 37.65 -3.52 -0.73
CA ARG A 268 36.79 -2.58 -1.48
C ARG A 268 36.79 -2.91 -2.96
N ALA A 269 35.61 -2.87 -3.59
CA ALA A 269 35.45 -2.71 -5.03
C ALA A 269 34.44 -1.61 -5.35
N TYR A 270 34.55 -1.02 -6.53
CA TYR A 270 33.65 0.02 -7.01
C TYR A 270 33.55 0.02 -8.54
N SER A 271 32.42 0.50 -9.07
CA SER A 271 32.24 0.80 -10.50
C SER A 271 31.25 1.95 -10.65
N TYR A 272 31.61 2.98 -11.40
CA TYR A 272 30.71 4.07 -11.77
C TYR A 272 30.48 3.99 -13.27
N ASN A 273 29.26 3.65 -13.68
CA ASN A 273 28.86 3.64 -15.09
C ASN A 273 28.20 4.97 -15.46
N LYS A 274 28.51 5.48 -16.64
CA LYS A 274 27.75 6.58 -17.25
C LYS A 274 26.51 6.04 -17.96
N VAL A 275 25.43 6.82 -17.94
CA VAL A 275 24.12 6.45 -18.52
C VAL A 275 23.62 7.51 -19.49
N PHE A 276 23.62 8.78 -19.05
CA PHE A 276 23.18 9.92 -19.86
C PHE A 276 24.27 10.99 -19.92
N ASP A 277 24.49 11.54 -21.11
CA ASP A 277 25.22 12.80 -21.29
C ASP A 277 24.18 13.96 -21.27
N VAL A 278 24.40 14.96 -20.42
CA VAL A 278 23.43 16.03 -20.15
C VAL A 278 24.10 17.41 -20.02
N ASN A 279 23.32 18.48 -19.98
CA ASN A 279 23.83 19.86 -19.88
C ASN A 279 23.01 20.68 -18.87
N VAL A 280 22.73 20.10 -17.68
CA VAL A 280 21.74 20.64 -16.73
C VAL A 280 22.39 21.57 -15.71
N LYS A 281 21.95 22.83 -15.67
CA LYS A 281 22.49 23.84 -14.75
C LYS A 281 21.89 23.72 -13.35
N VAL A 282 22.76 23.59 -12.35
CA VAL A 282 22.36 23.52 -10.94
C VAL A 282 22.16 24.92 -10.38
N GLY A 283 20.92 25.26 -10.02
CA GLY A 283 20.60 26.42 -9.18
C GLY A 283 20.49 26.01 -7.70
N GLY A 284 20.41 26.99 -6.79
CA GLY A 284 20.28 26.74 -5.35
C GLY A 284 19.03 25.93 -4.92
N ASN A 285 18.04 25.82 -5.81
CA ASN A 285 16.81 25.03 -5.62
C ASN A 285 16.77 23.75 -6.47
N THR A 286 17.84 23.38 -7.19
CA THR A 286 17.86 22.15 -7.99
C THR A 286 17.89 20.92 -7.09
N GLN A 287 17.03 19.96 -7.43
CA GLN A 287 16.85 18.68 -6.76
C GLN A 287 17.14 17.55 -7.75
N LEU A 288 17.84 16.52 -7.27
CA LEU A 288 17.89 15.18 -7.88
C LEU A 288 16.85 14.31 -7.17
N SER A 289 16.08 13.53 -7.92
CA SER A 289 15.22 12.47 -7.40
C SER A 289 15.24 11.24 -8.31
N TYR A 290 15.13 10.05 -7.74
CA TYR A 290 15.00 8.78 -8.44
C TYR A 290 14.39 7.69 -7.55
N ARG A 291 13.86 6.64 -8.17
CA ARG A 291 13.50 5.38 -7.50
C ARG A 291 14.66 4.40 -7.59
N ILE A 292 14.81 3.56 -6.58
CA ILE A 292 15.79 2.47 -6.62
C ILE A 292 15.28 1.20 -5.95
N PHE A 293 15.53 0.07 -6.61
CA PHE A 293 15.20 -1.29 -6.17
C PHE A 293 16.49 -2.12 -6.07
N PRO A 294 17.20 -2.10 -4.93
CA PRO A 294 18.21 -3.10 -4.63
C PRO A 294 17.56 -4.48 -4.58
N SER A 295 18.13 -5.47 -5.27
CA SER A 295 17.62 -6.84 -5.21
C SER A 295 18.65 -7.82 -4.66
N MET A 296 18.13 -8.72 -3.84
CA MET A 296 18.82 -9.71 -3.02
C MET A 296 18.12 -11.05 -3.26
N ALA A 297 18.86 -12.16 -3.28
CA ALA A 297 18.24 -13.49 -3.42
C ALA A 297 17.58 -13.94 -2.11
N ASP A 298 16.65 -14.88 -2.15
CA ASP A 298 16.08 -15.40 -0.89
C ASP A 298 17.14 -16.19 -0.09
N GLY A 299 17.22 -15.88 1.20
CA GLY A 299 18.22 -16.45 2.13
C GLY A 299 19.55 -15.69 2.21
N ASP A 300 19.89 -14.85 1.23
CA ASP A 300 20.98 -13.87 1.29
C ASP A 300 20.69 -12.84 2.40
N ARG A 301 21.76 -12.35 3.05
CA ARG A 301 21.74 -11.43 4.20
C ARG A 301 22.91 -10.45 4.19
N ASP A 302 23.62 -10.33 3.08
CA ASP A 302 24.85 -9.52 2.99
C ASP A 302 24.53 -8.08 2.50
N TYR A 303 23.36 -7.87 1.90
CA TYR A 303 22.81 -6.57 1.47
C TYR A 303 23.68 -5.79 0.46
N ASP A 304 24.66 -6.42 -0.19
CA ASP A 304 25.64 -5.75 -1.06
C ASP A 304 25.02 -4.83 -2.12
N ALA A 305 23.87 -5.22 -2.69
CA ALA A 305 23.12 -4.45 -3.68
C ALA A 305 22.62 -3.06 -3.19
N THR A 306 22.69 -2.78 -1.89
CA THR A 306 22.37 -1.47 -1.28
C THR A 306 23.54 -0.48 -1.28
N ASN A 307 24.77 -0.92 -1.60
CA ASN A 307 25.94 -0.05 -1.76
C ASN A 307 25.91 0.68 -3.12
N VAL A 308 24.82 1.40 -3.40
CA VAL A 308 24.46 1.94 -4.72
C VAL A 308 23.89 3.36 -4.60
N SER A 309 24.20 4.23 -5.56
CA SER A 309 23.49 5.51 -5.75
C SER A 309 23.56 5.98 -7.19
N LEU A 310 22.76 7.00 -7.53
CA LEU A 310 23.16 7.88 -8.63
C LEU A 310 24.30 8.80 -8.17
N ASP A 311 25.18 9.16 -9.09
CA ASP A 311 26.20 10.21 -8.94
C ASP A 311 26.13 11.12 -10.19
N LEU A 312 26.62 12.35 -10.08
CA LEU A 312 26.59 13.32 -11.18
C LEU A 312 28.01 13.80 -11.46
N ALA A 313 28.47 13.67 -12.71
CA ALA A 313 29.68 14.33 -13.17
C ALA A 313 29.36 15.78 -13.53
N PHE A 314 30.22 16.73 -13.13
CA PHE A 314 30.10 18.14 -13.47
C PHE A 314 31.12 18.55 -14.54
N THR A 315 30.80 19.59 -15.32
CA THR A 315 31.67 20.13 -16.38
C THR A 315 33.00 20.72 -15.89
N ASP A 316 33.24 20.74 -14.58
CA ASP A 316 34.50 21.16 -13.94
C ASP A 316 35.36 19.97 -13.43
N GLY A 317 34.95 18.73 -13.72
CA GLY A 317 35.66 17.50 -13.35
C GLY A 317 35.40 16.99 -11.93
N THR A 318 34.46 17.61 -11.19
CA THR A 318 34.03 17.13 -9.87
C THR A 318 32.81 16.22 -9.94
N TYR A 319 32.54 15.46 -8.87
CA TYR A 319 31.38 14.57 -8.76
C TYR A 319 30.50 14.95 -7.56
N LEU A 320 29.19 14.68 -7.63
CA LEU A 320 28.24 15.00 -6.55
C LEU A 320 28.57 14.25 -5.26
N SER A 321 29.04 13.01 -5.38
CA SER A 321 29.52 12.17 -4.29
C SER A 321 30.65 12.84 -3.46
N ASP A 322 31.51 13.64 -4.09
CA ASP A 322 32.60 14.39 -3.43
C ASP A 322 32.14 15.70 -2.76
N LEU A 323 30.95 16.23 -3.12
CA LEU A 323 30.46 17.53 -2.64
C LEU A 323 29.70 17.45 -1.31
N GLY A 324 29.58 16.27 -0.69
CA GLY A 324 28.86 16.09 0.58
C GLY A 324 27.35 16.27 0.46
N ALA A 325 26.76 15.90 -0.69
CA ALA A 325 25.32 15.90 -0.88
C ALA A 325 24.63 14.92 0.10
N LEU A 326 23.47 15.30 0.61
CA LEU A 326 22.63 14.48 1.49
C LEU A 326 21.26 14.22 0.86
N ASP A 327 20.67 13.06 1.17
CA ASP A 327 19.30 12.71 0.84
C ASP A 327 18.25 13.36 1.77
N GLN A 328 16.97 13.05 1.58
CA GLN A 328 15.86 13.60 2.36
C GLN A 328 15.83 13.18 3.84
N HIS A 329 16.57 12.13 4.19
CA HIS A 329 16.70 11.62 5.55
C HIS A 329 18.00 12.08 6.24
N GLY A 330 18.92 12.68 5.47
CA GLY A 330 20.18 13.24 5.95
C GLY A 330 21.38 12.30 5.78
N PHE A 331 21.25 11.20 5.05
CA PHE A 331 22.36 10.29 4.77
C PHE A 331 23.17 10.76 3.54
N PRO A 332 24.47 10.43 3.44
CA PRO A 332 25.28 10.83 2.30
C PRO A 332 24.77 10.20 1.00
N LEU A 333 24.65 11.02 -0.05
CA LEU A 333 24.25 10.58 -1.38
C LEU A 333 25.48 10.10 -2.17
N SER A 334 26.00 8.95 -1.76
CA SER A 334 27.02 8.18 -2.48
C SER A 334 26.74 6.68 -2.30
N PRO A 335 27.32 5.79 -3.13
CA PRO A 335 26.96 4.37 -3.09
C PRO A 335 27.22 3.74 -1.71
N ARG A 336 28.39 4.02 -1.13
CA ARG A 336 28.69 3.62 0.25
C ARG A 336 27.84 4.35 1.28
N GLY A 337 27.56 5.64 1.09
CA GLY A 337 26.74 6.43 2.01
C GLY A 337 25.35 5.86 2.23
N GLN A 338 24.73 5.30 1.18
CA GLN A 338 23.45 4.62 1.24
C GLN A 338 23.56 3.21 1.87
N GLY A 339 24.63 2.46 1.56
CA GLY A 339 24.92 1.16 2.19
C GLY A 339 25.20 1.26 3.71
N ASP A 340 26.05 2.19 4.13
CA ASP A 340 26.35 2.48 5.54
C ASP A 340 25.10 2.95 6.31
N ALA A 341 24.20 3.69 5.67
CA ALA A 341 22.96 4.18 6.26
C ALA A 341 21.89 3.10 6.48
N LYS A 342 21.91 2.01 5.69
CA LYS A 342 20.94 0.90 5.73
C LYS A 342 19.49 1.36 5.59
N SER A 343 19.28 2.42 4.82
CA SER A 343 17.98 3.06 4.56
C SER A 343 17.20 2.41 3.42
N LEU A 344 17.90 1.81 2.45
CA LEU A 344 17.31 1.17 1.28
C LEU A 344 16.81 -0.24 1.62
N TYR A 345 15.52 -0.49 1.45
CA TYR A 345 14.94 -1.82 1.56
C TYR A 345 15.25 -2.64 0.31
N VAL A 346 15.83 -3.83 0.49
CA VAL A 346 16.01 -4.82 -0.58
C VAL A 346 14.68 -5.41 -1.03
N ASN A 347 14.62 -5.85 -2.29
CA ASN A 347 13.43 -6.39 -2.97
C ASN A 347 12.20 -5.47 -2.88
N GLN A 348 12.45 -4.15 -2.82
CA GLN A 348 11.45 -3.10 -2.66
C GLN A 348 11.87 -1.86 -3.43
N TRP A 349 10.91 -1.12 -3.98
CA TRP A 349 11.18 0.23 -4.50
C TRP A 349 11.35 1.21 -3.33
N ASN A 350 12.39 2.05 -3.41
CA ASN A 350 12.75 3.09 -2.46
C ASN A 350 12.74 4.46 -3.15
N ASP A 351 12.51 5.53 -2.38
CA ASP A 351 12.50 6.92 -2.86
C ASP A 351 13.79 7.62 -2.41
N VAL A 352 14.53 8.24 -3.33
CA VAL A 352 15.77 8.97 -3.01
C VAL A 352 15.69 10.37 -3.62
N VAL A 353 15.83 11.38 -2.77
CA VAL A 353 15.60 12.79 -3.09
C VAL A 353 16.67 13.67 -2.42
N ALA A 354 17.53 14.31 -3.20
CA ALA A 354 18.60 15.18 -2.71
C ALA A 354 18.47 16.60 -3.26
N ARG A 355 18.51 17.61 -2.39
CA ARG A 355 18.51 19.04 -2.78
C ARG A 355 19.91 19.51 -3.17
N ILE A 356 20.46 18.94 -4.24
CA ILE A 356 21.84 19.13 -4.71
C ILE A 356 22.26 20.61 -4.87
N GLY A 357 21.31 21.52 -5.07
CA GLY A 357 21.54 22.96 -5.07
C GLY A 357 22.18 23.53 -3.79
N SER A 358 22.15 22.82 -2.66
CA SER A 358 22.87 23.23 -1.43
C SER A 358 24.39 23.12 -1.53
N VAL A 359 24.91 22.22 -2.37
CA VAL A 359 26.36 21.91 -2.50
C VAL A 359 26.92 22.14 -3.90
N ALA A 360 26.06 22.12 -4.94
CA ALA A 360 26.48 22.16 -6.34
C ALA A 360 25.97 23.39 -7.12
N ALA A 361 25.33 24.38 -6.48
CA ALA A 361 24.82 25.58 -7.17
C ALA A 361 25.91 26.32 -7.97
N GLY A 362 25.61 26.64 -9.22
CA GLY A 362 26.53 27.26 -10.18
C GLY A 362 27.27 26.25 -11.08
N LYS A 363 27.30 24.96 -10.73
CA LYS A 363 27.84 23.89 -11.59
C LYS A 363 26.84 23.54 -12.70
N THR A 364 27.35 22.88 -13.75
CA THR A 364 26.55 22.25 -14.80
C THR A 364 26.81 20.76 -14.75
N VAL A 365 25.75 19.95 -14.67
CA VAL A 365 25.83 18.48 -14.78
C VAL A 365 26.16 18.16 -16.24
N ASP A 366 27.19 17.35 -16.41
CA ASP A 366 27.72 16.87 -17.68
C ASP A 366 27.27 15.42 -17.95
N ARG A 367 27.24 14.56 -16.91
CA ARG A 367 26.75 13.17 -17.01
C ARG A 367 25.99 12.73 -15.78
N ILE A 368 25.00 11.85 -15.99
CA ILE A 368 24.32 11.09 -14.93
C ILE A 368 24.93 9.69 -14.88
N LEU A 369 25.33 9.26 -13.68
CA LEU A 369 26.05 8.03 -13.42
C LEU A 369 25.29 7.11 -12.46
N VAL A 370 25.49 5.80 -12.58
CA VAL A 370 25.12 4.80 -11.57
C VAL A 370 26.41 4.28 -10.93
N GLY A 371 26.54 4.42 -9.61
CA GLY A 371 27.72 3.98 -8.85
C GLY A 371 27.42 2.80 -7.93
N TYR A 372 28.34 1.84 -7.88
CA TYR A 372 28.48 0.83 -6.83
C TYR A 372 29.81 1.04 -6.09
N ASP A 373 29.85 0.93 -4.75
CA ASP A 373 31.09 1.07 -3.95
C ASP A 373 30.97 0.37 -2.58
N SER A 374 31.21 -0.94 -2.54
CA SER A 374 31.16 -1.74 -1.31
C SER A 374 32.56 -1.89 -0.69
N PRO A 375 32.71 -1.80 0.65
CA PRO A 375 34.00 -1.96 1.33
C PRO A 375 34.46 -3.42 1.48
N THR A 376 33.61 -4.41 1.18
CA THR A 376 33.82 -5.84 1.43
C THR A 376 33.26 -6.72 0.32
N GLY A 377 33.89 -7.86 0.07
CA GLY A 377 33.42 -8.86 -0.90
C GLY A 377 34.09 -10.23 -0.70
N PRO A 378 34.01 -11.16 -1.68
CA PRO A 378 33.32 -11.03 -2.96
C PRO A 378 31.80 -11.16 -2.82
N ALA A 379 31.06 -10.59 -3.76
CA ALA A 379 29.60 -10.54 -3.75
C ALA A 379 29.00 -10.52 -5.17
N LYS A 380 27.70 -10.78 -5.29
CA LYS A 380 26.89 -10.45 -6.47
C LYS A 380 25.90 -9.34 -6.11
N PHE A 381 25.65 -8.41 -7.03
CA PHE A 381 24.64 -7.37 -6.83
C PHE A 381 23.79 -7.17 -8.10
N ARG A 382 22.49 -6.91 -7.92
CA ARG A 382 21.59 -6.42 -8.96
C ARG A 382 20.57 -5.43 -8.40
N GLY A 383 19.96 -4.65 -9.27
CA GLY A 383 18.80 -3.85 -8.94
C GLY A 383 18.32 -3.02 -10.13
N TRP A 384 17.33 -2.17 -9.91
CA TRP A 384 16.73 -1.32 -10.94
C TRP A 384 16.57 0.13 -10.45
N ILE A 385 16.59 1.08 -11.39
CA ILE A 385 16.43 2.52 -11.16
C ILE A 385 15.36 3.08 -12.11
N ASP A 386 14.51 3.98 -11.61
CA ASP A 386 13.37 4.60 -12.34
C ASP A 386 13.13 6.05 -11.86
N ASP A 387 12.19 6.79 -12.47
CA ASP A 387 11.82 8.20 -12.21
C ASP A 387 13.03 9.18 -12.10
N VAL A 388 14.10 8.99 -12.88
CA VAL A 388 15.31 9.83 -12.77
C VAL A 388 14.97 11.26 -13.17
N SER A 389 15.17 12.23 -12.26
CA SER A 389 14.74 13.62 -12.45
C SER A 389 15.69 14.62 -11.81
N LEU A 390 16.23 15.54 -12.61
CA LEU A 390 16.97 16.73 -12.18
C LEU A 390 16.14 17.97 -12.51
N LYS A 391 15.69 18.76 -11.52
CA LYS A 391 14.94 20.02 -11.78
C LYS A 391 14.94 21.03 -10.62
N PRO A 392 14.70 22.33 -10.86
CA PRO A 392 14.47 23.32 -9.82
C PRO A 392 13.14 23.05 -9.10
N VAL A 393 13.21 22.64 -7.83
CA VAL A 393 12.01 22.43 -7.00
C VAL A 393 11.84 23.64 -6.08
N ALA A 394 10.71 24.34 -6.24
CA ALA A 394 10.39 25.49 -5.38
C ALA A 394 10.32 25.04 -3.91
N PRO A 395 10.92 25.78 -2.95
CA PRO A 395 10.84 25.45 -1.54
C PRO A 395 9.38 25.30 -1.09
N GLU A 396 9.05 24.13 -0.54
CA GLU A 396 7.69 23.81 -0.15
C GLU A 396 7.21 24.79 0.93
N LYS A 397 6.07 25.44 0.65
CA LYS A 397 5.40 26.32 1.61
C LYS A 397 4.72 25.46 2.67
N PRO A 398 4.72 25.88 3.96
CA PRO A 398 3.88 25.25 4.97
C PRO A 398 2.44 25.11 4.50
N LYS A 399 1.79 23.98 4.80
CA LYS A 399 0.38 23.79 4.44
C LYS A 399 -0.49 24.76 5.26
N ALA A 400 -1.67 25.10 4.73
CA ALA A 400 -2.59 25.98 5.44
C ALA A 400 -3.25 25.29 6.64
N HIS A 401 -3.41 23.97 6.59
CA HIS A 401 -4.03 23.15 7.63
C HIS A 401 -3.11 21.99 8.03
N LEU A 402 -3.10 21.61 9.31
CA LEU A 402 -2.27 20.48 9.79
C LEU A 402 -2.73 19.15 9.17
N SER A 403 -4.03 19.02 8.93
CA SER A 403 -4.63 17.87 8.24
C SER A 403 -4.23 17.72 6.78
N ASP A 404 -3.63 18.74 6.13
CA ASP A 404 -3.12 18.65 4.76
C ASP A 404 -1.81 17.86 4.64
N TYR A 405 -1.08 17.72 5.76
CA TYR A 405 0.13 16.90 5.88
C TYR A 405 -0.18 15.41 6.07
N ALA A 406 -1.37 15.05 6.56
CA ALA A 406 -1.73 13.66 6.81
C ALA A 406 -2.05 12.93 5.49
N LEU A 407 -1.20 11.98 5.09
CA LEU A 407 -1.39 11.15 3.89
C LEU A 407 -2.04 9.83 4.27
N THR A 408 -3.26 9.60 3.80
CA THR A 408 -3.98 8.35 4.13
C THR A 408 -3.42 7.16 3.36
N THR A 409 -2.70 7.37 2.25
CA THR A 409 -1.96 6.33 1.52
C THR A 409 -0.67 5.84 2.21
N ARG A 410 -0.21 6.46 3.32
CA ARG A 410 1.03 6.01 3.99
C ARG A 410 0.85 4.60 4.58
N GLY A 411 1.67 3.65 4.10
CA GLY A 411 1.60 2.22 4.46
C GLY A 411 0.68 1.36 3.58
N THR A 412 0.11 1.90 2.51
CA THR A 412 -0.71 1.15 1.51
C THR A 412 0.12 0.39 0.47
N ASN A 413 1.41 0.69 0.36
CA ASN A 413 2.37 -0.06 -0.45
C ASN A 413 2.84 -1.29 0.34
N SER A 414 1.92 -2.25 0.51
CA SER A 414 2.03 -3.47 1.30
C SER A 414 1.19 -4.59 0.69
N SER A 415 1.46 -5.85 1.06
CA SER A 415 0.73 -7.05 0.63
C SER A 415 0.65 -8.08 1.76
N GLY A 416 0.10 -9.27 1.47
CA GLY A 416 0.13 -10.41 2.39
C GLY A 416 1.54 -10.94 2.71
N SER A 417 2.52 -10.72 1.83
CA SER A 417 3.91 -11.18 2.01
C SER A 417 4.85 -10.13 2.60
N PHE A 418 4.55 -8.83 2.45
CA PHE A 418 5.38 -7.75 3.00
C PHE A 418 4.57 -6.53 3.45
N SER A 419 4.78 -6.11 4.70
CA SER A 419 4.08 -4.96 5.29
C SER A 419 4.97 -3.73 5.43
N ARG A 420 4.59 -2.64 4.76
CA ARG A 420 5.01 -1.26 5.09
C ARG A 420 3.96 -0.55 5.97
N GLY A 421 3.03 -1.31 6.54
CA GLY A 421 1.99 -0.82 7.46
C GLY A 421 0.63 -1.54 7.34
N ASN A 422 0.36 -2.26 6.24
CA ASN A 422 -0.94 -2.91 5.95
C ASN A 422 -2.15 -1.97 6.15
N ASN A 423 -2.01 -0.72 5.69
CA ASN A 423 -3.04 0.30 5.74
C ASN A 423 -3.85 0.32 4.42
N PHE A 424 -5.10 0.79 4.48
CA PHE A 424 -5.89 1.26 3.33
C PHE A 424 -6.24 2.77 3.49
N PRO A 425 -6.45 3.54 2.40
CA PRO A 425 -6.55 5.00 2.44
C PRO A 425 -7.94 5.52 2.83
N ALA A 426 -8.42 5.11 4.01
CA ALA A 426 -9.63 5.62 4.64
C ALA A 426 -9.72 7.17 4.65
N THR A 427 -10.95 7.66 4.54
CA THR A 427 -11.38 9.05 4.71
C THR A 427 -12.54 9.03 5.70
N ALA A 428 -12.36 9.68 6.86
CA ALA A 428 -13.19 9.46 8.05
C ALA A 428 -13.11 10.64 9.02
N LEU A 429 -14.00 10.67 10.01
CA LEU A 429 -13.78 11.48 11.23
C LEU A 429 -12.94 10.70 12.25
N PRO A 430 -12.32 11.38 13.23
CA PRO A 430 -11.59 10.70 14.31
C PRO A 430 -12.53 9.77 15.10
N HIS A 431 -12.16 8.50 15.23
CA HIS A 431 -12.99 7.43 15.80
C HIS A 431 -14.36 7.24 15.12
N GLY A 432 -14.51 7.65 13.85
CA GLY A 432 -15.80 7.68 13.17
C GLY A 432 -16.44 6.31 12.95
N PHE A 433 -17.77 6.27 12.83
CA PHE A 433 -18.56 5.05 12.70
C PHE A 433 -18.23 4.29 11.40
N ASN A 434 -18.27 4.99 10.25
CA ASN A 434 -17.84 4.47 8.96
C ASN A 434 -16.44 4.98 8.60
N PHE A 435 -15.69 4.17 7.85
CA PHE A 435 -14.65 4.68 6.95
C PHE A 435 -15.14 4.67 5.51
N TRP A 436 -14.68 5.64 4.72
CA TRP A 436 -14.93 5.72 3.28
C TRP A 436 -13.60 5.62 2.54
N THR A 437 -13.46 4.66 1.62
CA THR A 437 -12.16 4.36 0.97
C THR A 437 -12.33 4.04 -0.52
N PRO A 438 -11.38 4.40 -1.40
CA PRO A 438 -11.22 3.70 -2.67
C PRO A 438 -10.85 2.23 -2.40
N VAL A 439 -11.18 1.38 -3.35
CA VAL A 439 -10.99 -0.07 -3.31
C VAL A 439 -10.42 -0.52 -4.66
N THR A 440 -9.20 -1.10 -4.65
CA THR A 440 -8.57 -1.66 -5.85
C THR A 440 -9.03 -3.09 -6.09
N ASN A 441 -9.35 -3.85 -5.03
CA ASN A 441 -9.90 -5.20 -5.12
C ASN A 441 -11.29 -5.28 -4.47
N ALA A 442 -12.33 -5.09 -5.29
CA ALA A 442 -13.71 -5.08 -4.83
C ALA A 442 -14.27 -6.46 -4.44
N SER A 443 -13.48 -7.54 -4.56
CA SER A 443 -13.82 -8.88 -4.04
C SER A 443 -13.24 -9.18 -2.65
N SER A 444 -12.36 -8.32 -2.15
CA SER A 444 -11.59 -8.57 -0.93
C SER A 444 -12.34 -8.20 0.35
N LEU A 445 -12.20 -9.07 1.36
CA LEU A 445 -12.48 -8.76 2.78
C LEU A 445 -11.15 -8.73 3.57
N SER A 446 -10.07 -8.27 2.93
CA SER A 446 -8.71 -8.25 3.47
C SER A 446 -7.92 -7.12 2.80
N TRP A 447 -6.92 -7.38 1.96
CA TRP A 447 -6.32 -6.34 1.10
C TRP A 447 -7.36 -5.79 0.10
N LEU A 448 -8.08 -4.75 0.51
CA LEU A 448 -9.08 -4.02 -0.29
C LEU A 448 -8.45 -2.90 -1.13
N TYR A 449 -7.26 -2.45 -0.75
CA TYR A 449 -6.45 -1.47 -1.47
C TYR A 449 -4.98 -1.88 -1.49
N GLU A 450 -4.37 -1.90 -2.67
CA GLU A 450 -2.95 -2.15 -2.90
C GLU A 450 -2.37 -1.00 -3.73
N TYR A 451 -1.24 -0.42 -3.32
CA TYR A 451 -0.71 0.78 -3.97
C TYR A 451 -0.15 0.55 -5.38
N ALA A 452 0.60 -0.54 -5.60
CA ALA A 452 1.24 -0.84 -6.89
C ALA A 452 1.29 -2.34 -7.26
N HIS A 453 0.99 -3.25 -6.34
CA HIS A 453 1.12 -4.70 -6.56
C HIS A 453 0.14 -5.21 -7.63
N ALA A 454 -1.14 -4.86 -7.49
CA ALA A 454 -2.22 -5.25 -8.41
C ALA A 454 -2.43 -4.27 -9.59
N ASN A 455 -1.36 -3.63 -10.08
CA ASN A 455 -1.46 -2.70 -11.21
C ASN A 455 -1.80 -3.42 -12.54
N ASN A 456 -2.45 -2.70 -13.45
CA ASN A 456 -2.75 -3.21 -14.79
C ASN A 456 -1.49 -3.26 -15.68
N ASP A 457 -1.63 -3.67 -16.94
CA ASP A 457 -0.50 -3.93 -17.82
C ASP A 457 0.21 -2.67 -18.35
N ALA A 458 -0.38 -1.50 -18.15
CA ALA A 458 0.27 -0.20 -18.33
C ALA A 458 0.92 0.32 -17.02
N ASN A 459 1.11 -0.55 -16.03
CA ASN A 459 1.52 -0.26 -14.66
C ASN A 459 0.67 0.81 -13.94
N LEU A 460 -0.63 0.87 -14.23
CA LEU A 460 -1.55 1.81 -13.57
C LEU A 460 -2.38 1.12 -12.48
N PRO A 461 -2.49 1.73 -11.28
CA PRO A 461 -3.47 1.29 -10.30
C PRO A 461 -4.89 1.52 -10.82
N THR A 462 -5.82 0.65 -10.43
CA THR A 462 -7.23 0.74 -10.84
C THR A 462 -8.15 0.71 -9.63
N ILE A 463 -9.19 1.55 -9.62
CA ILE A 463 -10.23 1.53 -8.59
C ILE A 463 -11.43 0.78 -9.16
N GLN A 464 -11.90 -0.23 -8.42
CA GLN A 464 -13.09 -1.04 -8.74
C GLN A 464 -14.34 -0.58 -7.97
N ALA A 465 -14.17 0.13 -6.85
CA ALA A 465 -15.24 0.73 -6.06
C ALA A 465 -14.75 1.85 -5.13
N PHE A 466 -15.67 2.70 -4.68
CA PHE A 466 -15.58 3.41 -3.41
C PHE A 466 -16.51 2.71 -2.41
N SER A 467 -16.03 2.38 -1.22
CA SER A 467 -16.79 1.57 -0.26
C SER A 467 -16.93 2.27 1.10
N ALA A 468 -18.07 2.04 1.75
CA ALA A 468 -18.13 2.01 3.21
C ALA A 468 -17.31 0.80 3.71
N SER A 469 -16.52 0.98 4.76
CA SER A 469 -15.62 -0.02 5.33
C SER A 469 -15.52 0.13 6.84
N HIS A 470 -15.30 -0.99 7.53
CA HIS A 470 -15.07 -1.06 8.97
C HIS A 470 -13.87 -1.97 9.31
N GLU A 471 -13.00 -2.27 8.35
CA GLU A 471 -11.82 -3.12 8.55
C GLU A 471 -10.84 -2.46 9.55
N PRO A 472 -10.41 -3.14 10.62
CA PRO A 472 -9.34 -2.65 11.49
C PRO A 472 -7.94 -3.09 11.03
N SER A 473 -7.84 -4.22 10.32
CA SER A 473 -6.64 -4.72 9.65
C SER A 473 -7.02 -5.83 8.66
N PRO A 474 -6.25 -6.08 7.58
CA PRO A 474 -6.57 -7.12 6.60
C PRO A 474 -6.55 -8.55 7.19
N TRP A 475 -5.91 -8.73 8.36
CA TRP A 475 -5.92 -9.99 9.11
C TRP A 475 -7.25 -10.23 9.85
N MET A 476 -7.94 -9.15 10.25
CA MET A 476 -9.28 -9.22 10.82
C MET A 476 -10.34 -9.27 9.72
N GLY A 477 -10.08 -8.58 8.62
CA GLY A 477 -10.94 -8.41 7.47
C GLY A 477 -12.11 -7.44 7.69
N ASP A 478 -12.72 -7.04 6.57
CA ASP A 478 -13.82 -6.07 6.55
C ASP A 478 -15.19 -6.67 6.92
N ARG A 479 -16.14 -5.78 7.25
CA ARG A 479 -17.53 -6.07 7.55
C ARG A 479 -18.43 -4.91 7.14
N GLN A 480 -19.70 -5.22 6.91
CA GLN A 480 -20.76 -4.23 6.76
C GLN A 480 -20.39 -3.20 5.67
N THR A 481 -20.01 -3.73 4.51
CA THR A 481 -19.55 -2.95 3.36
C THR A 481 -20.71 -2.59 2.44
N PHE A 482 -20.53 -1.55 1.62
CA PHE A 482 -21.44 -1.15 0.55
C PHE A 482 -20.65 -0.36 -0.49
N GLN A 483 -20.70 -0.80 -1.76
CA GLN A 483 -19.83 -0.27 -2.82
C GLN A 483 -20.59 0.62 -3.81
N VAL A 484 -19.95 1.71 -4.22
CA VAL A 484 -20.42 2.68 -5.21
C VAL A 484 -19.33 2.94 -6.23
N MET A 485 -19.64 2.95 -7.54
CA MET A 485 -18.66 3.23 -8.58
C MET A 485 -19.25 4.10 -9.71
N PRO A 486 -18.67 5.26 -10.07
CA PRO A 486 -19.14 6.05 -11.20
C PRO A 486 -18.68 5.44 -12.54
N SER A 487 -19.49 5.55 -13.58
CA SER A 487 -19.14 5.13 -14.94
C SER A 487 -19.63 6.11 -16.01
N ALA A 488 -18.77 6.34 -17.01
CA ALA A 488 -19.08 7.10 -18.23
C ALA A 488 -19.41 6.20 -19.43
N ALA A 489 -19.76 4.93 -19.20
CA ALA A 489 -20.14 4.01 -20.27
C ALA A 489 -21.45 4.41 -20.97
N ALA A 490 -21.49 4.23 -22.29
CA ALA A 490 -22.68 4.44 -23.09
C ALA A 490 -23.74 3.36 -22.85
N GLY A 491 -25.00 3.77 -22.67
CA GLY A 491 -26.10 2.84 -22.38
C GLY A 491 -26.03 2.25 -20.96
N THR A 492 -26.25 0.93 -20.86
CA THR A 492 -26.16 0.14 -19.63
C THR A 492 -24.68 -0.10 -19.27
N PRO A 493 -24.19 0.34 -18.10
CA PRO A 493 -22.83 0.04 -17.67
C PRO A 493 -22.72 -1.42 -17.20
N ASP A 494 -21.58 -2.06 -17.47
CA ASP A 494 -21.28 -3.38 -16.91
C ASP A 494 -20.99 -3.27 -15.40
N THR A 495 -21.51 -4.21 -14.62
CA THR A 495 -21.29 -4.31 -13.17
C THR A 495 -20.13 -5.23 -12.79
N GLY A 496 -19.52 -5.94 -13.75
CA GLY A 496 -18.28 -6.69 -13.56
C GLY A 496 -17.15 -5.82 -12.97
N ARG A 497 -16.43 -6.36 -11.98
CA ARG A 497 -15.46 -5.59 -11.18
C ARG A 497 -14.26 -5.09 -11.99
N GLU A 498 -13.77 -5.92 -12.92
CA GLU A 498 -12.75 -5.55 -13.90
C GLU A 498 -13.31 -4.60 -14.97
N ALA A 499 -14.48 -4.91 -15.53
CA ALA A 499 -15.12 -4.11 -16.58
C ALA A 499 -15.49 -2.69 -16.16
N ARG A 500 -15.75 -2.46 -14.86
CA ARG A 500 -16.01 -1.14 -14.27
C ARG A 500 -14.76 -0.46 -13.68
N ALA A 501 -13.60 -1.12 -13.70
CA ALA A 501 -12.39 -0.61 -13.08
C ALA A 501 -11.88 0.63 -13.82
N LEU A 502 -11.52 1.67 -13.08
CA LEU A 502 -10.97 2.90 -13.67
C LEU A 502 -9.51 3.09 -13.27
N ALA A 503 -8.63 3.15 -14.28
CA ALA A 503 -7.21 3.42 -14.11
C ALA A 503 -6.94 4.89 -13.77
N PHE A 504 -5.96 5.14 -12.90
CA PHE A 504 -5.52 6.47 -12.49
C PHE A 504 -4.00 6.51 -12.26
N ARG A 505 -3.50 7.67 -11.84
CA ARG A 505 -2.11 7.91 -11.41
C ARG A 505 -2.11 8.64 -10.07
N HIS A 506 -1.15 8.39 -9.19
CA HIS A 506 -1.15 8.99 -7.85
C HIS A 506 -0.93 10.51 -7.87
N GLU A 507 -0.38 11.07 -8.94
CA GLU A 507 -0.26 12.52 -9.19
C GLU A 507 -1.65 13.17 -9.43
N ASN A 508 -2.61 12.36 -9.89
CA ASN A 508 -4.02 12.71 -10.07
C ASN A 508 -4.89 12.34 -8.84
N GLU A 509 -4.28 11.81 -7.77
CA GLU A 509 -4.93 11.43 -6.51
C GLU A 509 -4.70 12.49 -5.42
N THR A 510 -5.66 12.64 -4.51
CA THR A 510 -5.49 13.43 -3.28
C THR A 510 -6.21 12.74 -2.14
N ALA A 511 -5.47 11.91 -1.41
CA ALA A 511 -5.95 11.15 -0.26
C ALA A 511 -5.62 11.88 1.05
N ARG A 512 -6.63 12.38 1.77
CA ARG A 512 -6.53 13.11 3.06
C ARG A 512 -7.61 12.66 4.03
N PRO A 513 -7.42 12.77 5.37
CA PRO A 513 -8.39 12.28 6.35
C PRO A 513 -9.81 12.82 6.18
N TYR A 514 -9.92 14.05 5.72
CA TYR A 514 -11.17 14.80 5.55
C TYR A 514 -11.70 14.84 4.11
N TYR A 515 -10.96 14.29 3.14
CA TYR A 515 -11.27 14.36 1.71
C TYR A 515 -10.44 13.36 0.93
N TYR A 516 -11.10 12.55 0.10
CA TYR A 516 -10.46 11.84 -0.99
C TYR A 516 -10.95 12.39 -2.32
N GLY A 517 -10.08 12.43 -3.32
CA GLY A 517 -10.52 12.60 -4.71
C GLY A 517 -9.45 12.19 -5.70
N VAL A 518 -9.90 11.73 -6.86
CA VAL A 518 -9.05 11.16 -7.92
C VAL A 518 -9.58 11.59 -9.30
N ARG A 519 -8.67 11.81 -10.24
CA ARG A 519 -8.98 11.85 -11.68
C ARG A 519 -8.45 10.58 -12.35
N PHE A 520 -9.32 9.93 -13.10
CA PHE A 520 -9.02 8.76 -13.90
C PHE A 520 -8.51 9.13 -15.29
N GLU A 521 -7.80 8.22 -15.95
CA GLU A 521 -7.21 8.46 -17.29
C GLU A 521 -8.28 8.71 -18.37
N ASN A 522 -9.51 8.22 -18.17
CA ASN A 522 -10.67 8.52 -19.04
C ASN A 522 -11.28 9.92 -18.81
N GLY A 523 -10.67 10.75 -17.97
CA GLY A 523 -11.10 12.11 -17.65
C GLY A 523 -12.16 12.22 -16.54
N LEU A 524 -12.80 11.13 -16.13
CA LEU A 524 -13.76 11.11 -15.02
C LEU A 524 -13.05 11.53 -13.71
N LYS A 525 -13.75 12.29 -12.87
CA LYS A 525 -13.28 12.65 -11.52
C LYS A 525 -14.26 12.16 -10.46
N ALA A 526 -13.75 11.53 -9.41
CA ALA A 526 -14.51 11.18 -8.21
C ALA A 526 -13.96 11.92 -6.98
N GLU A 527 -14.84 12.30 -6.06
CA GLU A 527 -14.51 12.98 -4.81
C GLU A 527 -15.42 12.48 -3.69
N MET A 528 -14.92 12.41 -2.45
CA MET A 528 -15.72 12.14 -1.26
C MET A 528 -15.26 12.95 -0.05
N ALA A 529 -16.21 13.31 0.81
CA ALA A 529 -15.98 13.96 2.10
C ALA A 529 -16.86 13.31 3.19
N PRO A 530 -16.31 13.01 4.39
CA PRO A 530 -16.98 12.19 5.39
C PRO A 530 -17.72 13.02 6.45
N THR A 531 -18.69 12.39 7.09
CA THR A 531 -19.12 12.70 8.46
C THR A 531 -18.92 11.44 9.33
N ASP A 532 -19.78 11.16 10.31
CA ASP A 532 -19.63 10.01 11.21
C ASP A 532 -20.39 8.80 10.63
N HIS A 533 -21.69 8.96 10.44
CA HIS A 533 -22.59 7.94 9.89
C HIS A 533 -22.80 8.07 8.36
N ALA A 534 -22.20 9.07 7.73
CA ALA A 534 -22.48 9.43 6.34
C ALA A 534 -21.26 9.95 5.57
N ALA A 535 -21.44 10.13 4.27
CA ALA A 535 -20.54 10.85 3.37
C ALA A 535 -21.32 11.58 2.27
N VAL A 536 -20.64 12.53 1.64
CA VAL A 536 -21.07 13.11 0.36
C VAL A 536 -20.02 12.76 -0.70
N MET A 537 -20.47 12.12 -1.77
CA MET A 537 -19.67 11.77 -2.94
C MET A 537 -20.06 12.68 -4.11
N ARG A 538 -19.08 13.16 -4.88
CA ARG A 538 -19.27 14.04 -6.05
C ARG A 538 -18.52 13.46 -7.24
N PHE A 539 -19.25 13.13 -8.29
CA PHE A 539 -18.71 12.62 -9.55
C PHE A 539 -18.80 13.70 -10.62
N THR A 540 -17.75 13.89 -11.42
CA THR A 540 -17.74 14.76 -12.61
C THR A 540 -17.35 13.92 -13.82
N TYR A 541 -18.23 13.86 -14.81
CA TYR A 541 -18.10 13.00 -15.99
C TYR A 541 -17.44 13.75 -17.16
N PRO A 542 -16.73 13.04 -18.07
CA PRO A 542 -16.10 13.65 -19.24
C PRO A 542 -17.10 13.98 -20.37
N GLY A 543 -18.35 13.52 -20.27
CA GLY A 543 -19.38 13.68 -21.29
C GLY A 543 -20.81 13.56 -20.72
N SER A 544 -21.79 13.35 -21.59
CA SER A 544 -23.21 13.17 -21.22
C SER A 544 -23.52 11.87 -20.49
N ASP A 545 -22.65 10.88 -20.62
CA ASP A 545 -22.80 9.57 -20.01
C ASP A 545 -22.42 9.62 -18.53
N ALA A 546 -23.44 9.58 -17.68
CA ALA A 546 -23.33 9.73 -16.24
C ALA A 546 -24.13 8.64 -15.53
N SER A 547 -23.45 7.55 -15.17
CA SER A 547 -24.00 6.46 -14.37
C SER A 547 -23.28 6.30 -13.03
N VAL A 548 -23.98 5.80 -12.02
CA VAL A 548 -23.43 5.35 -10.74
C VAL A 548 -23.92 3.93 -10.50
N LEU A 549 -22.97 3.03 -10.28
CA LEU A 549 -23.17 1.61 -10.03
C LEU A 549 -23.14 1.34 -8.54
N PHE A 550 -23.81 0.26 -8.15
CA PHE A 550 -23.85 -0.27 -6.78
C PHE A 550 -23.49 -1.76 -6.82
N ASP A 551 -22.73 -2.20 -5.83
CA ASP A 551 -22.32 -3.59 -5.63
C ASP A 551 -22.11 -3.84 -4.14
N ASN A 552 -21.77 -5.08 -3.78
CA ASN A 552 -21.20 -5.39 -2.47
C ASN A 552 -20.03 -6.37 -2.64
N VAL A 553 -19.24 -6.61 -1.59
CA VAL A 553 -18.08 -7.54 -1.70
C VAL A 553 -18.54 -8.96 -2.03
N THR A 554 -19.68 -9.37 -1.46
CA THR A 554 -20.33 -10.67 -1.71
C THR A 554 -21.84 -10.51 -1.83
N GLU A 555 -22.55 -11.54 -2.30
CA GLU A 555 -24.01 -11.49 -2.57
C GLU A 555 -24.90 -11.47 -1.30
N GLN A 556 -24.31 -11.44 -0.09
CA GLN A 556 -25.01 -11.33 1.20
C GLN A 556 -25.43 -9.89 1.51
N ALA A 557 -26.24 -9.30 0.63
CA ALA A 557 -26.73 -7.93 0.73
C ALA A 557 -28.11 -7.83 0.04
N GLY A 558 -28.68 -6.61 -0.02
CA GLY A 558 -29.85 -6.32 -0.86
C GLY A 558 -29.87 -4.86 -1.29
N LEU A 559 -30.32 -4.61 -2.52
CA LEU A 559 -30.38 -3.28 -3.13
C LEU A 559 -31.82 -2.92 -3.55
N THR A 560 -32.22 -1.66 -3.36
CA THR A 560 -33.47 -1.10 -3.87
C THR A 560 -33.22 0.30 -4.43
N LEU A 561 -33.74 0.56 -5.63
CA LEU A 561 -33.51 1.80 -6.38
C LEU A 561 -34.85 2.46 -6.72
N ASP A 562 -35.12 3.61 -6.10
CA ASP A 562 -36.24 4.48 -6.43
C ASP A 562 -35.79 5.49 -7.49
N LYS A 563 -36.22 5.25 -8.74
CA LYS A 563 -35.92 6.11 -9.89
C LYS A 563 -36.65 7.46 -9.84
N GLU A 564 -37.82 7.53 -9.21
CA GLU A 564 -38.66 8.74 -9.21
C GLU A 564 -38.05 9.81 -8.29
N HIS A 565 -37.61 9.39 -7.10
CA HIS A 565 -37.05 10.28 -6.08
C HIS A 565 -35.52 10.35 -6.09
N GLY A 566 -34.84 9.55 -6.92
CA GLY A 566 -33.38 9.47 -6.96
C GLY A 566 -32.79 8.93 -5.65
N VAL A 567 -33.44 7.92 -5.07
CA VAL A 567 -33.09 7.33 -3.78
C VAL A 567 -32.56 5.91 -3.95
N VAL A 568 -31.46 5.61 -3.26
CA VAL A 568 -30.92 4.25 -3.11
C VAL A 568 -31.09 3.82 -1.67
N THR A 569 -31.60 2.62 -1.46
CA THR A 569 -31.61 1.94 -0.16
C THR A 569 -31.07 0.53 -0.28
N GLY A 570 -30.64 -0.04 0.84
CA GLY A 570 -30.16 -1.41 0.85
C GLY A 570 -29.73 -1.87 2.23
N TYR A 571 -29.23 -3.10 2.29
CA TYR A 571 -28.63 -3.68 3.48
C TYR A 571 -27.40 -4.53 3.13
N SER A 572 -26.55 -4.80 4.13
CA SER A 572 -25.36 -5.63 4.01
C SER A 572 -25.18 -6.52 5.23
N ASP A 573 -25.08 -7.83 5.01
CA ASP A 573 -24.72 -8.85 6.01
C ASP A 573 -23.26 -9.33 5.86
N VAL A 574 -22.53 -8.72 4.91
CA VAL A 574 -21.15 -9.05 4.55
C VAL A 574 -20.24 -8.89 5.76
N LYS A 575 -19.43 -9.91 6.06
CA LYS A 575 -18.50 -9.90 7.19
C LYS A 575 -17.43 -10.97 7.07
N SER A 576 -16.21 -10.66 7.50
CA SER A 576 -15.12 -11.63 7.66
C SER A 576 -15.45 -12.72 8.69
N GLY A 577 -14.74 -13.84 8.66
CA GLY A 577 -14.92 -14.93 9.64
C GLY A 577 -14.59 -14.55 11.08
N LEU A 578 -13.84 -13.46 11.29
CA LEU A 578 -13.45 -12.94 12.60
C LEU A 578 -14.36 -11.80 13.09
N SER A 579 -15.27 -11.31 12.24
CA SER A 579 -16.23 -10.24 12.54
C SER A 579 -17.39 -10.70 13.44
N THR A 580 -17.04 -11.21 14.61
CA THR A 580 -17.95 -11.83 15.59
C THR A 580 -19.00 -10.83 16.06
N GLY A 581 -20.28 -11.23 16.05
CA GLY A 581 -21.38 -10.36 16.47
C GLY A 581 -21.75 -9.24 15.48
N ALA A 582 -21.14 -9.16 14.30
CA ALA A 582 -21.53 -8.19 13.27
C ALA A 582 -22.97 -8.43 12.79
N THR A 583 -23.82 -7.42 13.00
CA THR A 583 -25.24 -7.34 12.61
C THR A 583 -25.42 -6.91 11.15
N ARG A 584 -26.66 -6.76 10.68
CA ARG A 584 -26.96 -6.13 9.40
C ARG A 584 -26.65 -4.63 9.42
N LEU A 585 -26.00 -4.13 8.37
CA LEU A 585 -25.96 -2.70 8.04
C LEU A 585 -27.16 -2.33 7.16
N PHE A 586 -27.68 -1.13 7.32
CA PHE A 586 -28.67 -0.50 6.46
C PHE A 586 -28.10 0.74 5.80
N VAL A 587 -28.55 1.03 4.58
CA VAL A 587 -28.02 2.11 3.74
C VAL A 587 -29.16 2.97 3.23
N TYR A 588 -29.00 4.29 3.26
CA TYR A 588 -29.92 5.27 2.67
C TYR A 588 -29.13 6.39 1.98
N GLY A 589 -29.38 6.60 0.69
CA GLY A 589 -28.71 7.61 -0.12
C GLY A 589 -29.65 8.35 -1.08
N VAL A 590 -29.32 9.61 -1.37
CA VAL A 590 -30.12 10.52 -2.21
C VAL A 590 -29.22 11.29 -3.17
N PHE A 591 -29.61 11.31 -4.45
CA PHE A 591 -28.92 12.04 -5.52
C PHE A 591 -29.44 13.47 -5.70
N ASP A 592 -28.66 14.33 -6.36
CA ASP A 592 -29.00 15.72 -6.68
C ASP A 592 -29.47 15.96 -8.13
N LYS A 593 -29.36 14.97 -9.02
CA LYS A 593 -29.80 15.03 -10.43
C LYS A 593 -30.93 14.03 -10.71
N PRO A 594 -31.85 14.33 -11.65
CA PRO A 594 -32.88 13.39 -12.07
C PRO A 594 -32.30 12.10 -12.64
N VAL A 595 -32.88 10.96 -12.25
CA VAL A 595 -32.60 9.66 -12.86
C VAL A 595 -33.30 9.59 -14.21
N THR A 596 -32.61 9.09 -15.23
CA THR A 596 -33.15 8.80 -16.56
C THR A 596 -33.34 7.30 -16.80
N ASP A 597 -32.50 6.46 -16.20
CA ASP A 597 -32.66 5.00 -16.22
C ASP A 597 -31.92 4.31 -15.05
N GLY A 598 -32.05 2.99 -14.93
CA GLY A 598 -31.37 2.15 -13.95
C GLY A 598 -31.96 0.75 -13.84
N SER A 599 -31.26 -0.16 -13.16
CA SER A 599 -31.80 -1.46 -12.78
C SER A 599 -31.09 -1.99 -11.54
N ALA A 600 -31.74 -2.90 -10.80
CA ALA A 600 -31.14 -3.66 -9.70
C ALA A 600 -31.46 -5.15 -9.84
N SER A 601 -30.53 -6.01 -9.43
CA SER A 601 -30.68 -7.46 -9.34
C SER A 601 -29.78 -7.99 -8.23
N GLY A 602 -30.35 -8.58 -7.19
CA GLY A 602 -29.61 -8.99 -5.99
C GLY A 602 -28.96 -7.80 -5.29
N VAL A 603 -27.62 -7.82 -5.19
CA VAL A 603 -26.83 -6.73 -4.59
C VAL A 603 -26.37 -5.67 -5.60
N LYS A 604 -26.49 -5.96 -6.91
CA LYS A 604 -25.92 -5.14 -7.99
C LYS A 604 -26.96 -4.27 -8.66
N GLY A 605 -26.53 -3.11 -9.13
CA GLY A 605 -27.39 -2.24 -9.93
C GLY A 605 -26.69 -1.00 -10.42
N TYR A 606 -27.45 -0.15 -11.10
CA TYR A 606 -27.01 1.19 -11.49
C TYR A 606 -28.18 2.17 -11.55
N LEU A 607 -27.86 3.46 -11.39
CA LEU A 607 -28.70 4.59 -11.77
C LEU A 607 -27.95 5.42 -12.81
N ARG A 608 -28.66 5.95 -13.79
CA ARG A 608 -28.14 6.83 -14.86
C ARG A 608 -28.86 8.17 -14.80
N PHE A 609 -28.14 9.27 -15.00
CA PHE A 609 -28.57 10.61 -14.60
C PHE A 609 -28.57 11.64 -15.72
N ALA A 610 -29.51 12.57 -15.66
CA ALA A 610 -29.47 13.83 -16.41
C ALA A 610 -28.48 14.80 -15.73
N ALA A 611 -27.17 14.55 -15.87
CA ALA A 611 -26.13 15.29 -15.17
C ALA A 611 -26.09 16.80 -15.48
N GLY A 612 -26.62 17.24 -16.63
CA GLY A 612 -26.70 18.64 -17.02
C GLY A 612 -25.35 19.24 -17.43
N ALA A 613 -25.34 20.57 -17.67
CA ALA A 613 -24.22 21.27 -18.30
C ALA A 613 -22.95 21.40 -17.42
N ASP A 614 -23.02 21.09 -16.13
CA ASP A 614 -21.84 20.99 -15.25
C ASP A 614 -21.29 19.56 -15.14
N HIS A 615 -21.92 18.59 -15.82
CA HIS A 615 -21.55 17.17 -15.89
C HIS A 615 -21.30 16.52 -14.53
N ARG A 616 -22.04 16.95 -13.50
CA ARG A 616 -21.89 16.48 -12.11
C ARG A 616 -23.09 15.70 -11.62
N VAL A 617 -22.81 14.74 -10.75
CA VAL A 617 -23.79 14.02 -9.92
C VAL A 617 -23.23 13.95 -8.50
N THR A 618 -24.04 14.31 -7.52
CA THR A 618 -23.71 14.29 -6.09
C THR A 618 -24.62 13.31 -5.38
N LEU A 619 -24.02 12.36 -4.65
CA LEU A 619 -24.70 11.42 -3.77
C LEU A 619 -24.44 11.85 -2.31
N ARG A 620 -25.50 12.03 -1.52
CA ARG A 620 -25.39 12.05 -0.05
C ARG A 620 -25.84 10.68 0.46
N LEU A 621 -24.96 9.97 1.17
CA LEU A 621 -25.14 8.56 1.56
C LEU A 621 -24.90 8.40 3.05
N ALA A 622 -25.77 7.69 3.77
CA ALA A 622 -25.63 7.36 5.18
C ALA A 622 -25.89 5.88 5.45
N THR A 623 -25.40 5.41 6.58
CA THR A 623 -25.57 4.05 7.06
C THR A 623 -26.16 4.01 8.47
N SER A 624 -26.57 2.83 8.91
CA SER A 624 -27.05 2.52 10.27
C SER A 624 -26.86 1.03 10.55
N LEU A 625 -26.72 0.64 11.81
CA LEU A 625 -26.82 -0.75 12.29
C LEU A 625 -28.19 -1.06 12.89
N ILE A 626 -29.11 -0.08 12.90
CA ILE A 626 -30.46 -0.19 13.47
C ILE A 626 -31.51 -0.37 12.37
N SER A 627 -31.63 0.57 11.42
CA SER A 627 -32.66 0.51 10.38
C SER A 627 -32.40 1.46 9.19
N VAL A 628 -33.11 1.25 8.08
CA VAL A 628 -33.10 2.17 6.92
C VAL A 628 -33.65 3.56 7.32
N ASP A 629 -34.65 3.61 8.20
CA ASP A 629 -35.17 4.89 8.70
C ASP A 629 -34.16 5.61 9.61
N GLN A 630 -33.37 4.88 10.40
CA GLN A 630 -32.28 5.49 11.17
C GLN A 630 -31.13 5.93 10.26
N ALA A 631 -30.78 5.19 9.21
CA ALA A 631 -29.80 5.64 8.21
C ALA A 631 -30.25 6.95 7.52
N LYS A 632 -31.55 7.05 7.20
CA LYS A 632 -32.20 8.26 6.69
C LYS A 632 -32.17 9.42 7.70
N ASP A 633 -32.34 9.14 8.99
CA ASP A 633 -32.25 10.15 10.04
C ASP A 633 -30.81 10.61 10.30
N ASN A 634 -29.83 9.70 10.28
CA ASN A 634 -28.40 10.01 10.31
C ASN A 634 -28.03 10.96 9.15
N LEU A 635 -28.53 10.69 7.92
CA LEU A 635 -28.35 11.59 6.78
C LEU A 635 -28.97 12.97 7.01
N ARG A 636 -30.15 13.05 7.63
CA ARG A 636 -30.83 14.30 8.01
C ARG A 636 -30.04 15.08 9.07
N GLN A 637 -29.46 14.40 10.05
CA GLN A 637 -28.69 15.02 11.14
C GLN A 637 -27.34 15.57 10.64
N GLU A 638 -26.60 14.81 9.83
CA GLU A 638 -25.22 15.14 9.48
C GLU A 638 -25.07 15.91 8.16
N ILE A 639 -25.83 15.52 7.13
CA ILE A 639 -25.78 16.10 5.77
C ILE A 639 -27.20 16.45 5.27
N PRO A 640 -27.93 17.36 5.96
CA PRO A 640 -29.27 17.77 5.56
C PRO A 640 -29.33 18.35 4.14
N GLY A 641 -30.51 18.26 3.51
CA GLY A 641 -30.74 18.74 2.14
C GLY A 641 -30.26 20.18 1.94
N GLY A 642 -29.54 20.42 0.83
CA GLY A 642 -28.89 21.71 0.55
C GLY A 642 -27.47 21.87 1.14
N THR A 643 -26.98 20.95 1.98
CA THR A 643 -25.57 20.97 2.42
C THR A 643 -24.64 20.65 1.24
N SER A 644 -23.72 21.57 0.91
CA SER A 644 -22.77 21.37 -0.19
C SER A 644 -21.61 20.44 0.18
N PHE A 645 -21.03 19.77 -0.83
CA PHE A 645 -19.84 18.93 -0.69
C PHE A 645 -18.71 19.64 0.09
N ASP A 646 -18.40 20.87 -0.31
CA ASP A 646 -17.29 21.64 0.27
C ASP A 646 -17.59 22.10 1.71
N THR A 647 -18.88 22.17 2.10
CA THR A 647 -19.29 22.38 3.50
C THR A 647 -18.97 21.15 4.36
N VAL A 648 -19.23 19.94 3.87
CA VAL A 648 -18.89 18.69 4.58
C VAL A 648 -17.38 18.54 4.70
N LYS A 649 -16.65 18.69 3.59
CA LYS A 649 -15.18 18.71 3.53
C LYS A 649 -14.58 19.64 4.58
N ALA A 650 -15.03 20.89 4.62
CA ALA A 650 -14.52 21.89 5.56
C ALA A 650 -14.93 21.62 7.02
N ARG A 651 -16.05 20.93 7.29
CA ARG A 651 -16.39 20.44 8.64
C ARG A 651 -15.39 19.36 9.09
N ALA A 652 -15.16 18.34 8.26
CA ALA A 652 -14.22 17.27 8.56
C ALA A 652 -12.77 17.77 8.74
N GLN A 653 -12.32 18.70 7.90
CA GLN A 653 -10.98 19.31 8.00
C GLN A 653 -10.79 20.02 9.35
N ARG A 654 -11.76 20.85 9.77
CA ARG A 654 -11.71 21.53 11.08
C ARG A 654 -11.75 20.56 12.27
N THR A 655 -12.43 19.43 12.15
CA THR A 655 -12.41 18.38 13.18
C THR A 655 -11.02 17.78 13.32
N TRP A 656 -10.34 17.47 12.20
CA TRP A 656 -8.97 16.98 12.22
C TRP A 656 -7.96 18.02 12.69
N ASP A 657 -8.01 19.27 12.20
CA ASP A 657 -7.06 20.32 12.62
C ASP A 657 -7.12 20.60 14.13
N LYS A 658 -8.32 20.60 14.71
CA LYS A 658 -8.54 20.76 16.17
C LYS A 658 -7.92 19.64 17.01
N LEU A 659 -7.72 18.46 16.42
CA LEU A 659 -7.15 17.28 17.04
C LEU A 659 -5.64 17.17 16.78
N LEU A 660 -5.20 17.44 15.56
CA LEU A 660 -3.78 17.45 15.19
C LEU A 660 -3.03 18.61 15.87
N GLY A 661 -3.66 19.78 16.01
CA GLY A 661 -3.18 20.92 16.80
C GLY A 661 -3.12 20.70 18.32
N LYS A 662 -3.13 19.44 18.78
CA LYS A 662 -2.69 19.04 20.11
C LYS A 662 -1.17 18.87 20.20
N VAL A 663 -0.50 18.73 19.07
CA VAL A 663 0.96 18.59 18.98
C VAL A 663 1.44 19.53 17.87
N GLU A 664 2.35 20.42 18.21
CA GLU A 664 3.07 21.28 17.27
C GLU A 664 4.57 21.08 17.48
N VAL A 665 5.35 21.10 16.39
CA VAL A 665 6.80 20.88 16.41
C VAL A 665 7.52 21.97 15.61
N GLN A 666 8.71 22.35 16.06
CA GLN A 666 9.54 23.39 15.42
C GLN A 666 10.74 22.75 14.71
N GLY A 667 11.18 23.35 13.60
CA GLY A 667 12.35 22.89 12.83
C GLY A 667 12.15 21.61 12.00
N ALA A 668 10.98 20.98 12.06
CA ALA A 668 10.69 19.75 11.33
C ALA A 668 10.61 19.96 9.80
N THR A 669 11.12 18.99 9.03
CA THR A 669 11.00 18.96 7.56
C THR A 669 9.56 18.64 7.12
N PRO A 670 9.18 18.90 5.84
CA PRO A 670 7.86 18.54 5.35
C PRO A 670 7.54 17.04 5.41
N ASP A 671 8.52 16.13 5.23
CA ASP A 671 8.29 14.69 5.47
C ASP A 671 8.18 14.36 6.96
N GLN A 672 8.92 15.01 7.85
CA GLN A 672 8.74 14.81 9.30
C GLN A 672 7.35 15.28 9.78
N LEU A 673 6.85 16.40 9.27
CA LEU A 673 5.48 16.88 9.52
C LEU A 673 4.44 15.93 8.91
N THR A 674 4.68 15.45 7.67
CA THR A 674 3.85 14.45 7.00
C THR A 674 3.79 13.15 7.80
N THR A 675 4.93 12.66 8.28
CA THR A 675 5.06 11.46 9.11
C THR A 675 4.32 11.63 10.44
N LEU A 676 4.55 12.75 11.15
CA LEU A 676 3.89 13.06 12.42
C LEU A 676 2.37 13.09 12.27
N TYR A 677 1.84 13.91 11.36
CA TYR A 677 0.39 14.07 11.24
C TYR A 677 -0.30 12.88 10.56
N SER A 678 0.39 12.10 9.72
CA SER A 678 -0.12 10.79 9.24
C SER A 678 -0.19 9.76 10.36
N SER A 679 0.81 9.72 11.25
CA SER A 679 0.81 8.83 12.42
C SER A 679 -0.24 9.25 13.46
N MET A 680 -0.42 10.55 13.70
CA MET A 680 -1.52 11.06 14.54
C MET A 680 -2.89 10.80 13.91
N TYR A 681 -3.03 10.91 12.59
CA TYR A 681 -4.24 10.49 11.88
C TYR A 681 -4.56 9.02 12.14
N ARG A 682 -3.60 8.11 11.93
CA ARG A 682 -3.76 6.66 12.17
C ARG A 682 -4.04 6.34 13.64
N LEU A 683 -3.37 7.02 14.56
CA LEU A 683 -3.62 6.93 16.00
C LEU A 683 -5.10 7.21 16.32
N TYR A 684 -5.73 8.20 15.67
CA TYR A 684 -7.09 8.62 15.98
C TYR A 684 -8.18 8.01 15.07
N LEU A 685 -7.90 6.90 14.37
CA LEU A 685 -8.93 6.13 13.65
C LEU A 685 -9.67 5.13 14.53
N TYR A 686 -8.99 4.48 15.48
CA TYR A 686 -9.51 3.34 16.24
C TYR A 686 -9.49 3.60 17.75
N PRO A 687 -10.42 3.08 18.57
CA PRO A 687 -11.63 2.34 18.17
C PRO A 687 -12.59 3.20 17.35
N ASN A 688 -13.44 2.55 16.56
CA ASN A 688 -14.59 3.20 15.92
C ASN A 688 -15.72 3.37 16.95
N SER A 689 -16.51 4.43 16.81
CA SER A 689 -17.85 4.50 17.39
C SER A 689 -18.74 3.38 16.82
N GLY A 690 -19.67 2.87 17.63
CA GLY A 690 -20.65 1.89 17.21
C GLY A 690 -22.07 2.26 17.65
N TYR A 691 -22.34 3.55 17.85
CA TYR A 691 -23.60 4.07 18.38
C TYR A 691 -24.11 5.26 17.55
N GLU A 692 -25.43 5.40 17.51
CA GLU A 692 -26.18 6.32 16.65
C GLU A 692 -27.10 7.20 17.50
N LYS A 693 -27.53 8.34 16.97
CA LYS A 693 -28.42 9.26 17.69
C LYS A 693 -29.89 9.03 17.32
N VAL A 694 -30.60 8.29 18.18
CA VAL A 694 -32.00 7.89 18.03
C VAL A 694 -32.86 8.68 19.02
N ASP A 695 -33.89 9.39 18.54
CA ASP A 695 -34.77 10.26 19.36
C ASP A 695 -34.01 11.29 20.22
N GLY A 696 -32.81 11.71 19.79
CA GLY A 696 -31.91 12.59 20.53
C GLY A 696 -31.07 11.90 21.62
N LYS A 697 -31.30 10.62 21.91
CA LYS A 697 -30.46 9.77 22.76
C LYS A 697 -29.38 9.06 21.94
N ASP A 698 -28.28 8.70 22.58
CA ASP A 698 -27.30 7.78 22.00
C ASP A 698 -27.76 6.33 22.26
N ARG A 699 -27.81 5.51 21.20
CA ARG A 699 -28.19 4.10 21.23
C ARG A 699 -27.37 3.27 20.26
N TYR A 700 -27.33 1.96 20.45
CA TYR A 700 -26.66 1.05 19.51
C TYR A 700 -27.37 -0.30 19.41
N ALA A 701 -27.20 -0.96 18.26
CA ALA A 701 -27.47 -2.39 18.09
C ALA A 701 -26.33 -3.18 18.77
N SER A 702 -26.61 -3.88 19.87
CA SER A 702 -25.57 -4.51 20.70
C SER A 702 -25.05 -5.82 20.08
N PRO A 703 -23.77 -5.90 19.66
CA PRO A 703 -23.15 -7.15 19.20
C PRO A 703 -22.71 -8.06 20.37
N PHE A 704 -22.92 -7.60 21.61
CA PHE A 704 -22.57 -8.28 22.86
C PHE A 704 -23.80 -8.93 23.54
N SER A 705 -25.01 -8.60 23.05
CA SER A 705 -26.28 -9.18 23.50
C SER A 705 -26.80 -10.22 22.50
N PRO A 706 -27.58 -11.22 22.92
CA PRO A 706 -28.33 -12.06 22.00
C PRO A 706 -29.30 -11.23 21.14
N MET A 707 -29.46 -11.64 19.88
CA MET A 707 -30.49 -11.08 19.00
C MET A 707 -31.89 -11.38 19.55
N GLN A 708 -32.82 -10.43 19.38
CA GLN A 708 -34.20 -10.52 19.85
C GLN A 708 -35.17 -11.02 18.75
N SER A 709 -34.80 -10.82 17.49
CA SER A 709 -35.49 -11.37 16.31
C SER A 709 -34.49 -11.67 15.19
N GLN A 710 -34.97 -12.08 14.02
CA GLN A 710 -34.16 -12.04 12.79
C GLN A 710 -34.11 -10.62 12.22
N ASP A 711 -33.07 -10.31 11.43
CA ASP A 711 -32.99 -9.06 10.69
C ASP A 711 -33.95 -9.04 9.49
N THR A 712 -34.72 -7.96 9.32
CA THR A 712 -35.51 -7.71 8.11
C THR A 712 -34.70 -6.87 7.11
N PRO A 713 -35.12 -6.74 5.84
CA PRO A 713 -34.44 -5.87 4.87
C PRO A 713 -34.36 -4.39 5.29
N THR A 714 -35.13 -3.96 6.30
CA THR A 714 -35.24 -2.56 6.72
C THR A 714 -34.90 -2.29 8.20
N HIS A 715 -34.81 -3.31 9.07
CA HIS A 715 -34.57 -3.16 10.51
C HIS A 715 -33.81 -4.37 11.09
N THR A 716 -32.88 -4.13 12.02
CA THR A 716 -32.10 -5.21 12.66
C THR A 716 -32.93 -6.08 13.61
N GLY A 717 -32.50 -7.32 13.79
CA GLY A 717 -32.94 -8.20 14.87
C GLY A 717 -32.11 -8.12 16.16
N ALA A 718 -31.05 -7.31 16.18
CA ALA A 718 -30.22 -7.09 17.36
C ALA A 718 -30.94 -6.32 18.48
N LYS A 719 -30.54 -6.56 19.72
CA LYS A 719 -31.02 -5.81 20.88
C LYS A 719 -30.51 -4.37 20.83
N ILE A 720 -31.43 -3.40 20.80
CA ILE A 720 -31.08 -1.98 20.91
C ILE A 720 -30.88 -1.61 22.39
N VAL A 721 -29.81 -0.86 22.68
CA VAL A 721 -29.42 -0.46 24.05
C VAL A 721 -29.20 1.06 24.10
N ASP A 722 -29.68 1.73 25.16
CA ASP A 722 -29.38 3.15 25.46
C ASP A 722 -27.91 3.25 25.95
N GLY A 723 -27.08 4.05 25.28
CA GLY A 723 -25.68 4.28 25.64
C GLY A 723 -24.75 4.53 24.45
N THR A 724 -23.45 4.61 24.74
CA THR A 724 -22.38 4.67 23.72
C THR A 724 -21.54 3.40 23.78
N VAL A 725 -21.04 2.95 22.64
CA VAL A 725 -20.17 1.77 22.53
C VAL A 725 -19.04 2.04 21.54
N TYR A 726 -17.88 1.46 21.81
CA TYR A 726 -16.69 1.55 20.94
C TYR A 726 -16.24 0.14 20.56
N VAL A 727 -15.76 -0.02 19.33
CA VAL A 727 -15.42 -1.30 18.70
C VAL A 727 -14.14 -1.18 17.85
N ASN A 728 -13.71 -2.25 17.16
CA ASN A 728 -12.51 -2.24 16.30
C ASN A 728 -11.22 -1.87 17.05
N ASN A 729 -10.86 -2.69 18.05
CA ASN A 729 -9.64 -2.49 18.83
C ASN A 729 -9.07 -3.80 19.34
N GLY A 730 -7.79 -4.05 19.05
CA GLY A 730 -6.95 -5.01 19.75
C GLY A 730 -6.29 -4.37 20.98
N PHE A 731 -6.66 -4.81 22.18
CA PHE A 731 -6.03 -4.28 23.39
C PHE A 731 -4.57 -4.72 23.54
N TRP A 732 -4.23 -5.91 23.05
CA TRP A 732 -2.84 -6.39 23.01
C TRP A 732 -1.94 -5.38 22.28
N ASP A 733 -2.33 -4.98 21.08
CA ASP A 733 -1.61 -4.02 20.25
C ASP A 733 -1.60 -2.61 20.90
N THR A 734 -2.78 -2.14 21.31
CA THR A 734 -2.98 -0.71 21.66
C THR A 734 -2.60 -0.31 23.08
N TYR A 735 -2.51 -1.23 24.06
CA TYR A 735 -2.13 -0.83 25.43
C TYR A 735 -0.72 -0.24 25.52
N ARG A 736 0.16 -0.63 24.58
CA ARG A 736 1.60 -0.37 24.58
C ARG A 736 1.95 1.11 24.38
N THR A 737 1.19 1.82 23.53
CA THR A 737 1.46 3.23 23.17
C THR A 737 0.17 4.04 22.97
N THR A 738 -0.82 3.48 22.28
CA THR A 738 -2.08 4.13 21.90
C THR A 738 -2.93 4.58 23.09
N TRP A 739 -3.26 3.69 24.03
CA TRP A 739 -4.02 4.08 25.25
C TRP A 739 -3.27 5.05 26.18
N PRO A 740 -1.95 4.90 26.39
CA PRO A 740 -1.12 5.93 27.02
C PRO A 740 -1.19 7.30 26.33
N ALA A 741 -1.23 7.34 24.99
CA ALA A 741 -1.33 8.57 24.21
C ALA A 741 -2.72 9.22 24.35
N TYR A 742 -3.82 8.47 24.26
CA TYR A 742 -5.16 9.01 24.53
C TYR A 742 -5.28 9.58 25.94
N SER A 743 -4.74 8.88 26.93
CA SER A 743 -4.74 9.31 28.34
C SER A 743 -3.93 10.59 28.60
N PHE A 744 -3.06 10.99 27.65
CA PHE A 744 -2.24 12.19 27.73
C PHE A 744 -2.78 13.34 26.86
N LEU A 745 -3.04 13.08 25.57
CA LEU A 745 -3.42 14.10 24.57
C LEU A 745 -4.92 14.41 24.58
N THR A 746 -5.77 13.41 24.82
CA THR A 746 -7.24 13.50 24.73
C THR A 746 -7.96 12.81 25.91
N PRO A 747 -7.59 13.09 27.18
CA PRO A 747 -8.04 12.32 28.34
C PRO A 747 -9.57 12.25 28.50
N SER A 748 -10.32 13.29 28.14
CA SER A 748 -11.79 13.25 28.17
C SER A 748 -12.40 12.25 27.17
N GLN A 749 -11.78 12.10 25.99
CA GLN A 749 -12.18 11.14 24.97
C GLN A 749 -11.73 9.72 25.35
N ALA A 750 -10.52 9.59 25.92
CA ALA A 750 -10.04 8.33 26.49
C ALA A 750 -11.04 7.78 27.52
N GLY A 751 -11.54 8.64 28.42
CA GLY A 751 -12.57 8.28 29.40
C GLY A 751 -13.86 7.76 28.77
N ALA A 752 -14.41 8.48 27.79
CA ALA A 752 -15.62 8.06 27.07
C ALA A 752 -15.44 6.72 26.31
N MET A 753 -14.24 6.49 25.75
CA MET A 753 -13.92 5.21 25.11
C MET A 753 -13.82 4.07 26.12
N VAL A 754 -13.19 4.29 27.29
CA VAL A 754 -13.19 3.29 28.38
C VAL A 754 -14.62 2.97 28.82
N ASP A 755 -15.48 3.98 29.00
CA ASP A 755 -16.89 3.75 29.37
C ASP A 755 -17.65 2.91 28.32
N GLY A 756 -17.40 3.12 27.02
CA GLY A 756 -17.96 2.29 25.95
C GLY A 756 -17.43 0.85 25.90
N PHE A 757 -16.17 0.60 26.28
CA PHE A 757 -15.66 -0.77 26.46
C PHE A 757 -16.21 -1.43 27.73
N VAL A 758 -16.37 -0.67 28.81
CA VAL A 758 -17.06 -1.10 30.04
C VAL A 758 -18.54 -1.39 29.79
N GLN A 759 -19.16 -0.74 28.79
CA GLN A 759 -20.52 -1.08 28.37
C GLN A 759 -20.62 -2.46 27.71
N GLN A 760 -19.58 -2.94 27.02
CA GLN A 760 -19.51 -4.33 26.54
C GLN A 760 -19.61 -5.33 27.70
N TYR A 761 -18.92 -5.04 28.81
CA TYR A 761 -19.01 -5.83 30.04
C TYR A 761 -20.39 -5.77 30.70
N LYS A 762 -21.08 -4.62 30.62
CA LYS A 762 -22.47 -4.47 31.12
C LYS A 762 -23.49 -5.22 30.25
N ASP A 763 -23.25 -5.35 28.96
CA ASP A 763 -24.13 -6.05 28.01
C ASP A 763 -23.92 -7.57 27.99
N GLY A 764 -22.68 -8.01 27.72
CA GLY A 764 -22.31 -9.42 27.50
C GLY A 764 -21.45 -10.04 28.61
N GLY A 765 -21.21 -9.31 29.70
CA GLY A 765 -20.50 -9.81 30.87
C GLY A 765 -18.97 -9.84 30.77
N TRP A 766 -18.37 -9.40 29.66
CA TRP A 766 -16.92 -9.35 29.44
C TRP A 766 -16.51 -8.09 28.66
N THR A 767 -15.28 -7.61 28.87
CA THR A 767 -14.66 -6.61 27.97
C THR A 767 -13.93 -7.37 26.85
N SER A 768 -14.05 -6.92 25.60
CA SER A 768 -13.32 -7.54 24.48
C SER A 768 -11.80 -7.47 24.67
N ARG A 769 -11.09 -8.54 24.27
CA ARG A 769 -9.63 -8.54 24.10
C ARG A 769 -9.26 -7.97 22.73
N TRP A 770 -9.88 -8.55 21.71
CA TRP A 770 -9.98 -8.02 20.35
C TRP A 770 -11.47 -7.82 20.06
N SER A 771 -11.84 -6.65 19.53
CA SER A 771 -13.21 -6.28 19.17
C SER A 771 -13.31 -6.07 17.67
N SER A 772 -14.19 -6.82 17.00
CA SER A 772 -14.67 -6.50 15.64
C SER A 772 -16.02 -7.17 15.36
N PRO A 773 -17.14 -6.45 15.48
CA PRO A 773 -17.37 -5.51 16.57
C PRO A 773 -17.46 -6.22 17.94
N GLY A 774 -17.89 -7.49 17.96
CA GLY A 774 -18.00 -8.34 19.14
C GLY A 774 -16.68 -9.03 19.54
N TYR A 775 -16.78 -10.04 20.40
CA TYR A 775 -15.66 -10.74 21.03
C TYR A 775 -14.87 -11.65 20.05
N ALA A 776 -13.88 -11.11 19.36
CA ALA A 776 -13.03 -11.88 18.44
C ALA A 776 -11.88 -12.58 19.17
N ASP A 777 -11.61 -13.86 18.85
CA ASP A 777 -10.51 -14.62 19.44
C ASP A 777 -9.19 -14.45 18.68
N LEU A 778 -8.50 -13.34 18.94
CA LEU A 778 -7.11 -13.14 18.50
C LEU A 778 -6.22 -12.64 19.63
N MET A 779 -4.93 -12.90 19.48
CA MET A 779 -3.85 -12.50 20.39
C MET A 779 -4.03 -12.99 21.83
N THR A 780 -3.11 -12.59 22.71
CA THR A 780 -3.05 -13.02 24.12
C THR A 780 -3.35 -11.86 25.09
N GLY A 781 -3.57 -12.19 26.36
CA GLY A 781 -3.75 -11.21 27.42
C GLY A 781 -5.14 -10.56 27.49
N THR A 782 -5.42 -9.90 28.62
CA THR A 782 -6.64 -9.11 28.85
C THR A 782 -6.30 -7.63 28.94
N SER A 783 -5.52 -7.13 27.98
CA SER A 783 -4.72 -5.90 28.12
C SER A 783 -5.50 -4.57 28.13
N SER A 784 -6.83 -4.65 28.18
CA SER A 784 -7.72 -3.59 28.67
C SER A 784 -7.54 -3.33 30.16
N ASP A 785 -7.24 -4.36 30.97
CA ASP A 785 -7.04 -4.24 32.43
C ASP A 785 -5.93 -3.22 32.74
N VAL A 786 -4.75 -3.36 32.11
CA VAL A 786 -3.62 -2.44 32.28
C VAL A 786 -3.86 -1.07 31.62
N ALA A 787 -4.51 -1.03 30.45
CA ALA A 787 -4.83 0.23 29.75
C ALA A 787 -5.76 1.13 30.58
N PHE A 788 -6.81 0.55 31.17
CA PHE A 788 -7.77 1.29 32.01
C PHE A 788 -7.15 1.67 33.36
N ALA A 789 -6.29 0.81 33.93
CA ALA A 789 -5.52 1.13 35.13
C ALA A 789 -4.60 2.35 34.92
N ASP A 790 -3.85 2.40 33.81
CA ASP A 790 -2.99 3.53 33.43
C ASP A 790 -3.77 4.85 33.32
N ALA A 791 -4.87 4.84 32.56
CA ALA A 791 -5.79 5.97 32.45
C ALA A 791 -6.30 6.43 33.84
N TYR A 792 -6.68 5.50 34.70
CA TYR A 792 -7.20 5.80 36.05
C TYR A 792 -6.15 6.40 36.99
N VAL A 793 -4.90 5.90 36.98
CA VAL A 793 -3.84 6.46 37.83
C VAL A 793 -3.41 7.85 37.36
N LYS A 794 -3.33 8.06 36.04
CA LYS A 794 -3.14 9.37 35.37
C LYS A 794 -4.29 10.35 35.67
N GLY A 795 -5.48 9.84 35.96
CA GLY A 795 -6.59 10.61 36.52
C GLY A 795 -7.78 10.86 35.59
N VAL A 796 -7.82 10.15 34.46
CA VAL A 796 -8.94 10.08 33.51
C VAL A 796 -10.26 9.74 34.22
N LYS A 797 -11.39 10.14 33.63
CA LYS A 797 -12.74 10.02 34.20
C LYS A 797 -13.55 9.00 33.40
N PHE A 798 -14.00 7.96 34.07
CA PHE A 798 -14.86 6.89 33.56
C PHE A 798 -15.44 6.12 34.77
N ASP A 799 -16.30 5.13 34.54
CA ASP A 799 -16.80 4.16 35.52
C ASP A 799 -15.71 3.19 35.98
N ALA A 800 -14.80 3.72 36.80
CA ALA A 800 -13.70 2.99 37.40
C ALA A 800 -14.14 1.90 38.39
N LYS A 801 -15.44 1.80 38.73
CA LYS A 801 -15.96 0.66 39.49
C LYS A 801 -16.20 -0.51 38.54
N ALA A 802 -17.03 -0.33 37.52
CA ALA A 802 -17.35 -1.42 36.59
C ALA A 802 -16.12 -1.87 35.78
N ALA A 803 -15.19 -0.97 35.45
CA ALA A 803 -13.90 -1.33 34.85
C ALA A 803 -13.06 -2.26 35.75
N TYR A 804 -13.02 -1.99 37.06
CA TYR A 804 -12.30 -2.85 38.01
C TYR A 804 -13.01 -4.19 38.22
N GLU A 805 -14.35 -4.21 38.23
CA GLU A 805 -15.15 -5.44 38.32
C GLU A 805 -15.00 -6.32 37.06
N ALA A 806 -14.85 -5.70 35.87
CA ALA A 806 -14.51 -6.40 34.63
C ALA A 806 -13.09 -7.00 34.66
N ALA A 807 -12.09 -6.21 35.06
CA ALA A 807 -10.71 -6.65 35.12
C ALA A 807 -10.48 -7.73 36.20
N LEU A 808 -11.16 -7.64 37.35
CA LEU A 808 -11.17 -8.70 38.36
C LEU A 808 -11.77 -10.00 37.79
N LYS A 809 -12.84 -9.93 37.01
CA LYS A 809 -13.43 -11.10 36.34
C LYS A 809 -12.44 -11.73 35.35
N ASN A 810 -11.75 -10.92 34.53
CA ASN A 810 -10.68 -11.36 33.63
C ASN A 810 -9.58 -12.16 34.34
N ALA A 811 -9.23 -11.77 35.57
CA ALA A 811 -8.18 -12.39 36.38
C ALA A 811 -8.63 -13.59 37.24
N THR A 812 -9.94 -13.86 37.39
CA THR A 812 -10.44 -14.83 38.40
C THR A 812 -11.52 -15.80 37.93
N VAL A 813 -12.10 -15.62 36.74
CA VAL A 813 -13.19 -16.46 36.23
C VAL A 813 -12.77 -17.16 34.95
N VAL A 814 -12.95 -18.48 34.90
CA VAL A 814 -12.73 -19.29 33.69
C VAL A 814 -13.68 -18.79 32.58
N PRO A 815 -13.17 -18.39 31.41
CA PRO A 815 -14.01 -17.85 30.35
C PRO A 815 -14.88 -18.93 29.69
N PRO A 816 -16.13 -18.62 29.31
CA PRO A 816 -17.07 -19.57 28.68
C PRO A 816 -16.76 -19.83 27.19
N SER A 817 -15.91 -19.02 26.56
CA SER A 817 -15.47 -19.16 25.18
C SER A 817 -14.08 -18.52 25.03
N SER A 818 -13.35 -18.86 23.96
CA SER A 818 -11.96 -18.45 23.81
C SER A 818 -11.76 -16.96 23.50
N GLY A 819 -12.78 -16.26 22.98
CA GLY A 819 -12.74 -14.83 22.65
C GLY A 819 -12.75 -13.86 23.85
N VAL A 820 -12.96 -14.35 25.08
CA VAL A 820 -13.06 -13.53 26.30
C VAL A 820 -12.17 -14.07 27.44
N GLY A 821 -11.87 -13.24 28.44
CA GLY A 821 -11.08 -13.62 29.62
C GLY A 821 -9.69 -14.19 29.29
N ARG A 822 -9.06 -14.89 30.24
CA ARG A 822 -7.71 -15.45 30.06
C ARG A 822 -7.78 -16.95 29.72
N LYS A 823 -7.09 -17.38 28.65
CA LYS A 823 -6.92 -18.81 28.35
C LYS A 823 -6.01 -19.46 29.41
N GLY A 824 -6.27 -20.72 29.76
CA GLY A 824 -5.56 -21.45 30.83
C GLY A 824 -6.03 -21.16 32.27
N MET A 825 -7.02 -20.29 32.48
CA MET A 825 -7.52 -19.85 33.80
C MET A 825 -8.03 -20.99 34.72
N SER A 826 -8.29 -22.19 34.21
CA SER A 826 -8.64 -23.37 35.02
C SER A 826 -7.46 -23.93 35.84
N THR A 827 -6.21 -23.65 35.45
CA THR A 827 -5.00 -24.15 36.12
C THR A 827 -4.03 -23.03 36.51
N SER A 828 -3.95 -21.94 35.73
CA SER A 828 -2.94 -20.91 35.93
C SER A 828 -2.94 -20.21 37.30
N PRO A 829 -4.08 -20.00 38.00
CA PRO A 829 -4.06 -19.41 39.35
C PRO A 829 -3.40 -20.30 40.41
N PHE A 830 -3.38 -21.62 40.20
CA PHE A 830 -2.78 -22.60 41.12
C PHE A 830 -1.31 -22.89 40.79
N LEU A 831 -0.95 -22.79 39.51
CA LEU A 831 0.44 -22.98 39.04
C LEU A 831 1.28 -21.70 39.16
N GLY A 832 0.64 -20.53 39.17
CA GLY A 832 1.31 -19.23 39.10
C GLY A 832 1.74 -18.81 37.69
N TYR A 833 1.49 -19.64 36.67
CA TYR A 833 1.78 -19.40 35.26
C TYR A 833 0.79 -20.16 34.36
N THR A 834 0.64 -19.76 33.10
CA THR A 834 -0.13 -20.52 32.10
C THR A 834 0.76 -21.58 31.44
N GLY A 835 0.40 -22.85 31.59
CA GLY A 835 1.17 -23.98 31.06
C GLY A 835 1.13 -24.11 29.53
N THR A 836 2.09 -24.84 28.97
CA THR A 836 2.26 -25.07 27.52
C THR A 836 1.12 -25.85 26.87
N ASP A 837 0.30 -26.55 27.65
CA ASP A 837 -0.94 -27.20 27.20
C ASP A 837 -1.97 -26.17 26.70
N THR A 838 -1.82 -24.91 27.11
CA THR A 838 -2.47 -23.76 26.46
C THR A 838 -1.53 -23.22 25.38
N ALA A 839 -2.01 -23.18 24.13
CA ALA A 839 -1.30 -22.53 23.04
C ALA A 839 -0.88 -21.10 23.43
N GLU A 840 0.33 -20.71 23.07
CA GLU A 840 0.93 -19.40 23.44
C GLU A 840 1.08 -19.19 24.96
N GLY A 841 1.12 -20.26 25.77
CA GLY A 841 1.06 -20.20 27.24
C GLY A 841 2.05 -19.22 27.91
N LEU A 842 3.28 -19.09 27.39
CA LEU A 842 4.25 -18.09 27.86
C LEU A 842 3.74 -16.65 27.68
N SER A 843 3.16 -16.33 26.52
CA SER A 843 2.57 -15.02 26.23
C SER A 843 1.35 -14.75 27.11
N TRP A 844 0.49 -15.76 27.32
CA TRP A 844 -0.65 -15.68 28.25
C TRP A 844 -0.22 -15.42 29.70
N ALA A 845 0.87 -16.05 30.15
CA ALA A 845 1.43 -15.82 31.48
C ALA A 845 1.99 -14.39 31.61
N MET A 846 2.82 -13.96 30.66
CA MET A 846 3.49 -12.65 30.69
C MET A 846 2.51 -11.47 30.58
N GLU A 847 1.54 -11.52 29.66
CA GLU A 847 0.47 -10.52 29.59
C GLU A 847 -0.44 -10.59 30.83
N GLY A 848 -0.63 -11.77 31.43
CA GLY A 848 -1.33 -11.94 32.70
C GLY A 848 -0.69 -11.11 33.82
N TYR A 849 0.63 -11.27 34.05
CA TYR A 849 1.36 -10.53 35.09
C TYR A 849 1.30 -9.01 34.91
N VAL A 850 1.39 -8.52 33.66
CA VAL A 850 1.29 -7.08 33.34
C VAL A 850 -0.11 -6.54 33.69
N ASN A 851 -1.15 -7.32 33.42
CA ASN A 851 -2.53 -6.97 33.73
C ASN A 851 -2.83 -7.03 35.24
N ASP A 852 -2.31 -8.01 35.96
CA ASP A 852 -2.47 -8.12 37.41
C ASP A 852 -1.76 -6.99 38.16
N TYR A 853 -0.60 -6.54 37.65
CA TYR A 853 0.04 -5.30 38.11
C TYR A 853 -0.87 -4.08 37.90
N GLY A 854 -1.51 -3.95 36.74
CA GLY A 854 -2.48 -2.89 36.44
C GLY A 854 -3.65 -2.88 37.44
N ILE A 855 -4.28 -4.04 37.62
CA ILE A 855 -5.39 -4.24 38.59
C ILE A 855 -4.94 -3.85 40.00
N ALA A 856 -3.77 -4.30 40.45
CA ALA A 856 -3.25 -3.98 41.78
C ALA A 856 -3.03 -2.46 41.98
N GLN A 857 -2.47 -1.76 40.98
CA GLN A 857 -2.29 -0.30 41.04
C GLN A 857 -3.64 0.45 41.05
N MET A 858 -4.61 0.01 40.25
CA MET A 858 -5.96 0.57 40.21
C MET A 858 -6.66 0.41 41.57
N GLY A 859 -6.62 -0.80 42.15
CA GLY A 859 -7.16 -1.09 43.48
C GLY A 859 -6.51 -0.25 44.58
N ALA A 860 -5.17 -0.18 44.62
CA ALA A 860 -4.44 0.65 45.58
C ALA A 860 -4.80 2.14 45.46
N ARG A 861 -5.00 2.64 44.23
CA ARG A 861 -5.45 4.02 43.96
C ARG A 861 -6.87 4.28 44.45
N CYS A 862 -7.78 3.30 44.29
CA CYS A 862 -9.15 3.36 44.84
C CYS A 862 -9.15 3.41 46.38
N THR A 863 -8.42 2.52 47.06
CA THR A 863 -8.33 2.50 48.52
C THR A 863 -7.75 3.80 49.09
N ARG A 864 -6.68 4.32 48.48
CA ARG A 864 -6.09 5.63 48.85
C ARG A 864 -7.06 6.81 48.64
N ARG A 865 -7.92 6.77 47.60
CA ARG A 865 -9.00 7.77 47.41
C ARG A 865 -10.07 7.66 48.50
N ARG A 866 -10.53 6.44 48.82
CA ARG A 866 -11.52 6.20 49.89
C ARG A 866 -11.03 6.75 51.24
N ALA A 867 -9.80 6.43 51.64
CA ALA A 867 -9.20 6.91 52.89
C ALA A 867 -9.07 8.46 52.96
N ARG A 868 -8.76 9.12 51.83
CA ARG A 868 -8.76 10.60 51.75
C ARG A 868 -10.16 11.21 51.79
N SER A 869 -11.20 10.48 51.38
CA SER A 869 -12.59 10.93 51.43
C SER A 869 -13.20 10.84 52.83
N THR A 870 -12.85 9.80 53.61
CA THR A 870 -13.27 9.67 55.02
C THR A 870 -12.54 10.68 55.90
N THR A 871 -11.22 10.84 55.78
CA THR A 871 -10.47 11.86 56.53
C THR A 871 -10.93 13.30 56.24
N ARG A 872 -11.45 13.60 55.04
CA ARG A 872 -12.09 14.89 54.72
C ARG A 872 -13.55 15.03 55.19
N ARG A 873 -14.18 13.98 55.72
CA ARG A 873 -15.58 13.99 56.20
C ARG A 873 -15.71 13.90 57.73
N SER A 874 -14.60 13.82 58.47
CA SER A 874 -14.61 13.69 59.94
C SER A 874 -14.03 14.93 60.65
N PRO A 875 -14.86 15.90 61.04
CA PRO A 875 -14.64 16.63 62.28
C PRO A 875 -14.98 15.72 63.48
N THR A 876 -14.08 15.64 64.45
CA THR A 876 -14.32 15.19 65.85
C THR A 876 -15.30 14.01 66.10
N THR A 877 -14.75 12.83 66.35
CA THR A 877 -14.94 12.10 67.62
C THR A 877 -13.94 10.93 67.71
N SER A 878 -13.54 10.57 68.93
CA SER A 878 -12.55 9.52 69.21
C SER A 878 -13.21 8.22 69.68
N SER A 879 -12.81 7.08 69.10
CA SER A 879 -12.79 5.81 69.84
C SER A 879 -11.81 4.80 69.20
N THR A 880 -11.32 3.88 70.01
CA THR A 880 -10.24 2.92 69.72
C THR A 880 -10.69 1.66 68.97
N ALA A 881 -9.85 1.24 68.00
CA ALA A 881 -9.23 -0.10 67.78
C ALA A 881 -9.98 -1.43 68.13
N PRO A 882 -9.53 -2.61 67.64
CA PRO A 882 -8.42 -2.90 66.72
C PRO A 882 -8.88 -3.63 65.42
N ALA A 883 -7.94 -4.21 64.66
CA ALA A 883 -8.21 -4.98 63.44
C ALA A 883 -7.62 -6.41 63.52
N THR A 884 -8.16 -7.33 62.73
CA THR A 884 -7.59 -8.66 62.44
C THR A 884 -7.90 -9.08 61.01
N THR A 885 -6.86 -9.56 60.32
CA THR A 885 -6.86 -10.34 59.05
C THR A 885 -7.79 -9.84 57.95
#